data_AF-A0A2H1G6C5-F1
#
_entry.id   AF-A0A2H1G6C5-F1
#
_cell.length_a   1.000
_cell.length_b   1.000
_cell.length_c   1.000
_cell.angle_alpha   90.00
_cell.angle_beta   90.00
_cell.angle_gamma   90.00
#
_symmetry.space_group_name_H-M   'P 1'
#
loop_
_entity.id
_entity.type
_entity.pdbx_description
1 polymer ?
#
loop_
_entity_poly.entity_id
_entity_poly.type
_entity_poly.pdbx_seq_one_letter_code
_entity_poly.pdbx_strand_id
1 'polypeptide(L)'
;MPGDRMLGTLLRALQTYTGQEDTPRLFGTAASLLTTLNNPLNVTLLTSQLLSAPAIWSRPSGLQTCMRTLSVFHSAAQALLKHELALLSNSPDEEYPGKLQPERTLPKDDWIRAAVSGADEHSPRWRHLLVIGGMLLGFGPAEDEGLNRSMRATLEGALITAANLALEETLDDDELGLATITLVLNHCFPVLADRERARLEYDSLLPVLMRSTLHSMYGLRSGYFLGALDRDVKLESDRRLKWSERSASYGQIKEMLGSPLVTSLGPLSRLIGHTVEQVRESWLVTSAVDDLEKFAQTLLLQWRQNKLSGIEQSEQKTQLDETTFRKTLPDLWKLLQPIMFASVIILRSAIGRVLGDAYLASDKVAPHLATQSLLILRSLYFITTHRSATSTFSQYSFVNYTALDILSAYPLLLPSFLATIAPATLGQASTHPLDRTLDLFFLNTAEHFTLLLPPTPTASLLVPTITAYLSAGGRGPLLPVFEAAHSVTLAIFSAPQNATATIENLPFYVDSLFRVFPASLSPRQFRLAFKTLLKLTSPPSDLAVSQPMMPAILLDLLRHRAANASMEPLPPHPDSPEEATDVPLLSEKAHLTVTILSTLSQLPLPLLREHLPLVADMINDIPDARMREVVVKEFWGVLVGGELDPERSRVCHGWWSTGGGKEWVLYGRVPDGEGEGVQGEWEMSGGLGSDEDDEDEAQRAGSKL
;
A
#
# COMPACT_ATOMS: atom_id res chain seq x y z
N MET A 1 -29.01 -52.82 -4.32
CA MET A 1 -28.31 -54.02 -3.80
C MET A 1 -26.77 -53.95 -3.82
N PRO A 2 -26.05 -53.35 -4.79
CA PRO A 2 -24.60 -53.13 -4.64
C PRO A 2 -24.25 -52.01 -3.63
N GLY A 3 -25.04 -50.93 -3.59
CA GLY A 3 -24.83 -49.79 -2.68
C GLY A 3 -24.91 -50.14 -1.19
N ASP A 4 -25.87 -50.96 -0.77
CA ASP A 4 -26.06 -51.32 0.66
C ASP A 4 -24.90 -52.16 1.22
N ARG A 5 -24.30 -53.03 0.39
CA ARG A 5 -23.11 -53.81 0.78
C ARG A 5 -21.87 -52.92 0.92
N MET A 6 -21.72 -51.93 0.03
CA MET A 6 -20.64 -50.95 0.12
C MET A 6 -20.83 -50.03 1.33
N LEU A 7 -22.06 -49.59 1.62
CA LEU A 7 -22.39 -48.82 2.82
C LEU A 7 -22.01 -49.61 4.09
N GLY A 8 -22.42 -50.86 4.21
CA GLY A 8 -22.06 -51.70 5.37
C GLY A 8 -20.55 -51.90 5.53
N THR A 9 -19.80 -51.95 4.42
CA THR A 9 -18.33 -52.05 4.44
C THR A 9 -17.69 -50.73 4.87
N LEU A 10 -18.17 -49.59 4.35
CA LEU A 10 -17.70 -48.26 4.72
C LEU A 10 -18.01 -47.95 6.18
N LEU A 11 -19.21 -48.26 6.67
CA LEU A 11 -19.58 -48.04 8.07
C LEU A 11 -18.69 -48.83 9.04
N ARG A 12 -18.36 -50.08 8.71
CA ARG A 12 -17.38 -50.86 9.48
C ARG A 12 -15.99 -50.22 9.44
N ALA A 13 -15.55 -49.77 8.26
CA ALA A 13 -14.26 -49.11 8.08
C ALA A 13 -14.16 -47.78 8.86
N LEU A 14 -15.26 -47.01 8.95
CA LEU A 14 -15.36 -45.77 9.73
C LEU A 14 -15.31 -46.02 11.24
N GLN A 15 -15.78 -47.18 11.69
CA GLN A 15 -15.76 -47.61 13.10
C GLN A 15 -14.41 -48.23 13.51
N THR A 16 -13.69 -48.87 12.59
CA THR A 16 -12.36 -49.44 12.85
C THR A 16 -11.27 -48.39 12.73
N TYR A 17 -10.41 -48.27 13.74
CA TYR A 17 -9.24 -47.40 13.68
C TYR A 17 -8.25 -47.91 12.62
N THR A 18 -8.09 -47.16 11.54
CA THR A 18 -7.08 -47.37 10.49
C THR A 18 -6.11 -46.18 10.44
N GLY A 19 -4.92 -46.38 9.87
CA GLY A 19 -3.95 -45.29 9.70
C GLY A 19 -4.48 -44.17 8.78
N GLN A 20 -3.98 -42.94 8.96
CA GLN A 20 -4.40 -41.74 8.20
C GLN A 20 -4.26 -41.86 6.67
N GLU A 21 -3.52 -42.86 6.17
CA GLU A 21 -3.33 -43.12 4.74
C GLU A 21 -4.62 -43.58 4.03
N ASP A 22 -5.56 -44.21 4.75
CA ASP A 22 -6.82 -44.70 4.17
C ASP A 22 -7.95 -43.65 4.20
N THR A 23 -7.81 -42.56 4.98
CA THR A 23 -8.86 -41.53 5.12
C THR A 23 -9.30 -40.90 3.79
N PRO A 24 -8.40 -40.59 2.82
CA PRO A 24 -8.80 -40.09 1.50
C PRO A 24 -9.68 -41.08 0.71
N ARG A 25 -9.40 -42.39 0.82
CA ARG A 25 -10.20 -43.43 0.17
C ARG A 25 -11.59 -43.54 0.80
N LEU A 26 -11.68 -43.41 2.12
CA LEU A 26 -12.95 -43.37 2.84
C LEU A 26 -13.80 -42.18 2.40
N PHE A 27 -13.21 -40.98 2.29
CA PHE A 27 -13.92 -39.79 1.80
C PHE A 27 -14.38 -39.93 0.35
N GLY A 28 -13.54 -40.47 -0.56
CA GLY A 28 -13.93 -40.71 -1.95
C GLY A 28 -15.09 -41.71 -2.07
N THR A 29 -15.05 -42.78 -1.27
CA THR A 29 -16.14 -43.78 -1.22
C THR A 29 -17.41 -43.17 -0.64
N ALA A 30 -17.29 -42.34 0.40
CA ALA A 30 -18.42 -41.64 1.00
C ALA A 30 -19.09 -40.67 0.03
N ALA A 31 -18.32 -39.88 -0.73
CA ALA A 31 -18.85 -38.96 -1.74
C ALA A 31 -19.65 -39.68 -2.83
N SER A 32 -19.14 -40.82 -3.33
CA SER A 32 -19.83 -41.65 -4.33
C SER A 32 -21.08 -42.36 -3.76
N LEU A 33 -21.05 -42.78 -2.50
CA LEU A 33 -22.22 -43.39 -1.87
C LEU A 33 -23.31 -42.34 -1.59
N LEU A 34 -22.95 -41.15 -1.13
CA LEU A 34 -23.92 -40.07 -0.88
C LEU A 34 -24.78 -39.75 -2.12
N THR A 35 -24.24 -39.88 -3.33
CA THR A 35 -24.99 -39.61 -4.58
C THR A 35 -25.82 -40.79 -5.08
N THR A 36 -25.50 -42.02 -4.67
CA THR A 36 -26.12 -43.26 -5.18
C THR A 36 -27.11 -43.91 -4.21
N LEU A 37 -27.18 -43.43 -2.96
CA LEU A 37 -28.13 -43.89 -1.97
C LEU A 37 -29.56 -43.43 -2.30
N ASN A 38 -30.50 -44.37 -2.26
CA ASN A 38 -31.91 -44.16 -2.60
C ASN A 38 -32.86 -44.16 -1.38
N ASN A 39 -32.32 -44.28 -0.17
CA ASN A 39 -33.08 -44.28 1.08
C ASN A 39 -32.61 -43.10 1.95
N PRO A 40 -33.51 -42.20 2.39
CA PRO A 40 -33.10 -41.02 3.16
C PRO A 40 -32.46 -41.40 4.50
N LEU A 41 -32.89 -42.49 5.13
CA LEU A 41 -32.30 -42.97 6.39
C LEU A 41 -30.84 -43.39 6.21
N ASN A 42 -30.47 -43.94 5.05
CA ASN A 42 -29.09 -44.33 4.77
C ASN A 42 -28.20 -43.09 4.57
N VAL A 43 -28.74 -42.01 3.99
CA VAL A 43 -28.03 -40.73 3.86
C VAL A 43 -27.83 -40.11 5.24
N THR A 44 -28.88 -40.06 6.07
CA THR A 44 -28.79 -39.58 7.47
C THR A 44 -27.77 -40.36 8.28
N LEU A 45 -27.80 -41.69 8.20
CA LEU A 45 -26.84 -42.56 8.90
C LEU A 45 -25.42 -42.32 8.43
N LEU A 46 -25.18 -42.27 7.12
CA LEU A 46 -23.85 -42.03 6.57
C LEU A 46 -23.31 -40.67 7.00
N THR A 47 -24.13 -39.62 6.95
CA THR A 47 -23.74 -38.28 7.40
C THR A 47 -23.40 -38.26 8.89
N SER A 48 -24.25 -38.80 9.76
CA SER A 48 -23.97 -38.87 11.21
C SER A 48 -22.68 -39.64 11.50
N GLN A 49 -22.43 -40.73 10.79
CA GLN A 49 -21.21 -41.51 10.94
C GLN A 49 -19.97 -40.76 10.42
N LEU A 50 -20.05 -40.01 9.31
CA LEU A 50 -18.93 -39.17 8.86
C LEU A 50 -18.56 -38.08 9.88
N LEU A 51 -19.52 -37.56 10.64
CA LEU A 51 -19.30 -36.51 11.64
C LEU A 51 -18.86 -37.05 13.01
N SER A 52 -19.17 -38.31 13.33
CA SER A 52 -18.87 -38.93 14.62
C SER A 52 -17.75 -40.00 14.56
N ALA A 53 -17.37 -40.47 13.37
CA ALA A 53 -16.48 -41.62 13.21
C ALA A 53 -15.09 -41.41 13.85
N PRO A 54 -14.63 -42.37 14.68
CA PRO A 54 -13.30 -42.31 15.30
C PRO A 54 -12.17 -42.40 14.27
N ALA A 55 -12.38 -43.10 13.14
CA ALA A 55 -11.39 -43.19 12.07
C ALA A 55 -11.02 -41.83 11.46
N ILE A 56 -11.92 -40.84 11.54
CA ILE A 56 -11.70 -39.48 11.01
C ILE A 56 -11.26 -38.54 12.14
N TRP A 57 -11.97 -38.57 13.27
CA TRP A 57 -11.87 -37.52 14.29
C TRP A 57 -10.98 -37.84 15.49
N SER A 58 -10.44 -39.05 15.62
CA SER A 58 -9.53 -39.42 16.72
C SER A 58 -8.16 -38.74 16.65
N ARG A 59 -7.64 -38.54 15.43
CA ARG A 59 -6.38 -37.84 15.12
C ARG A 59 -6.53 -37.10 13.79
N PRO A 60 -7.28 -35.98 13.76
CA PRO A 60 -7.50 -35.25 12.52
C PRO A 60 -6.18 -34.63 12.02
N SER A 61 -6.00 -34.56 10.71
CA SER A 61 -4.88 -33.85 10.07
C SER A 61 -5.11 -32.33 10.06
N GLY A 62 -5.66 -31.80 11.16
CA GLY A 62 -6.11 -30.42 11.30
C GLY A 62 -7.18 -30.00 10.30
N LEU A 63 -7.11 -28.74 9.86
CA LEU A 63 -8.07 -28.16 8.91
C LEU A 63 -8.15 -28.89 7.56
N GLN A 64 -7.13 -29.66 7.17
CA GLN A 64 -7.20 -30.46 5.95
C GLN A 64 -8.26 -31.57 6.06
N THR A 65 -8.48 -32.13 7.25
CA THR A 65 -9.59 -33.07 7.47
C THR A 65 -10.93 -32.35 7.33
N CYS A 66 -11.06 -31.15 7.89
CA CYS A 66 -12.26 -30.32 7.78
C CYS A 66 -12.57 -29.95 6.31
N MET A 67 -11.57 -29.50 5.56
CA MET A 67 -11.70 -29.22 4.12
C MET A 67 -12.14 -30.46 3.35
N ARG A 68 -11.55 -31.63 3.61
CA ARG A 68 -11.94 -32.88 2.93
C ARG A 68 -13.39 -33.26 3.24
N THR A 69 -13.82 -33.17 4.49
CA THR A 69 -15.22 -33.43 4.88
C THR A 69 -16.17 -32.45 4.19
N LEU A 70 -15.84 -31.16 4.14
CA LEU A 70 -16.61 -30.16 3.40
C LEU A 70 -16.65 -30.50 1.90
N SER A 71 -15.51 -30.90 1.31
CA SER A 71 -15.41 -31.30 -0.09
C SER A 71 -16.26 -32.53 -0.41
N VAL A 72 -16.42 -33.49 0.50
CA VAL A 72 -17.30 -34.66 0.29
C VAL A 72 -18.74 -34.22 0.00
N PHE A 73 -19.29 -33.31 0.81
CA PHE A 73 -20.65 -32.81 0.61
C PHE A 73 -20.76 -31.84 -0.57
N HIS A 74 -19.72 -31.05 -0.82
CA HIS A 74 -19.62 -30.20 -2.01
C HIS A 74 -19.67 -31.02 -3.31
N SER A 75 -18.82 -32.03 -3.43
CA SER A 75 -18.77 -32.90 -4.61
C SER A 75 -20.05 -33.73 -4.77
N ALA A 76 -20.65 -34.20 -3.66
CA ALA A 76 -21.92 -34.92 -3.71
C ALA A 76 -23.07 -34.02 -4.22
N ALA A 77 -23.15 -32.77 -3.76
CA ALA A 77 -24.14 -31.80 -4.23
C ALA A 77 -23.96 -31.48 -5.73
N GLN A 78 -22.72 -31.27 -6.19
CA GLN A 78 -22.43 -31.03 -7.61
C GLN A 78 -22.78 -32.23 -8.49
N ALA A 79 -22.46 -33.45 -8.06
CA ALA A 79 -22.81 -34.66 -8.80
C ALA A 79 -24.33 -34.85 -8.90
N LEU A 80 -25.07 -34.51 -7.85
CA LEU A 80 -26.54 -34.57 -7.85
C LEU A 80 -27.14 -33.56 -8.85
N LEU A 81 -26.59 -32.35 -8.94
CA LEU A 81 -26.97 -31.36 -9.96
C LEU A 81 -26.68 -31.83 -11.38
N LYS A 82 -25.47 -32.36 -11.63
CA LYS A 82 -25.09 -32.87 -12.95
C LYS A 82 -26.01 -34.00 -13.40
N HIS A 83 -26.34 -34.92 -12.50
CA HIS A 83 -27.26 -36.01 -12.78
C HIS A 83 -28.69 -35.51 -13.09
N GLU A 84 -29.19 -34.53 -12.33
CA GLU A 84 -30.51 -33.89 -12.58
C GLU A 84 -30.53 -33.19 -13.95
N LEU A 85 -29.47 -32.47 -14.30
CA LEU A 85 -29.33 -31.85 -15.62
C LEU A 85 -29.25 -32.87 -16.75
N ALA A 86 -28.48 -33.95 -16.59
CA ALA A 86 -28.35 -35.02 -17.58
C ALA A 86 -29.69 -35.74 -17.84
N LEU A 87 -30.52 -35.89 -16.80
CA LEU A 87 -31.89 -36.40 -16.91
C LEU A 87 -32.79 -35.46 -17.71
N LEU A 88 -32.65 -34.14 -17.53
CA LEU A 88 -33.43 -33.14 -18.26
C LEU A 88 -33.00 -33.00 -19.73
N SER A 89 -31.71 -33.14 -20.03
CA SER A 89 -31.15 -33.00 -21.39
C SER A 89 -31.19 -34.28 -22.24
N ASN A 90 -31.60 -35.42 -21.68
CA ASN A 90 -31.52 -36.75 -22.34
C ASN A 90 -30.13 -37.08 -22.92
N SER A 91 -29.07 -36.48 -22.38
CA SER A 91 -27.69 -36.73 -22.80
C SER A 91 -27.12 -37.92 -22.01
N PRO A 92 -26.43 -38.88 -22.65
CA PRO A 92 -25.76 -39.94 -21.92
C PRO A 92 -24.65 -39.34 -21.06
N ASP A 93 -24.72 -39.58 -19.75
CA ASP A 93 -23.71 -39.15 -18.80
C ASP A 93 -22.45 -40.00 -18.99
N GLU A 94 -21.28 -39.40 -19.25
CA GLU A 94 -20.03 -40.15 -19.48
C GLU A 94 -19.60 -40.96 -18.24
N GLU A 95 -20.04 -40.57 -17.04
CA GLU A 95 -19.77 -41.29 -15.77
C GLU A 95 -20.71 -42.48 -15.51
N TYR A 96 -21.85 -42.57 -16.19
CA TYR A 96 -22.83 -43.66 -16.01
C TYR A 96 -23.26 -44.25 -17.36
N PRO A 97 -22.50 -45.22 -17.91
CA PRO A 97 -22.85 -45.87 -19.17
C PRO A 97 -24.07 -46.79 -18.98
N GLY A 98 -25.27 -46.22 -19.09
CA GLY A 98 -26.56 -46.90 -19.02
C GLY A 98 -27.71 -45.91 -19.14
N LYS A 99 -28.92 -46.40 -19.47
CA LYS A 99 -30.14 -45.57 -19.42
C LYS A 99 -30.26 -44.97 -18.01
N LEU A 100 -30.18 -43.63 -17.91
CA LEU A 100 -30.41 -42.89 -16.67
C LEU A 100 -31.80 -43.27 -16.14
N GLN A 101 -31.84 -43.99 -15.01
CA GLN A 101 -33.09 -44.43 -14.40
C GLN A 101 -33.46 -43.48 -13.25
N PRO A 102 -34.62 -42.78 -13.31
CA PRO A 102 -35.07 -41.88 -12.25
C PRO A 102 -35.30 -42.59 -10.90
N GLU A 103 -35.46 -43.92 -10.90
CA GLU A 103 -35.70 -44.73 -9.70
C GLU A 103 -34.46 -44.97 -8.82
N ARG A 104 -33.27 -44.53 -9.26
CA ARG A 104 -32.01 -44.80 -8.54
C ARG A 104 -31.53 -43.69 -7.60
N THR A 105 -32.09 -42.50 -7.67
CA THR A 105 -31.62 -41.35 -6.87
C THR A 105 -32.76 -40.70 -6.12
N LEU A 106 -32.49 -40.35 -4.87
CA LEU A 106 -33.43 -39.63 -4.01
C LEU A 106 -33.67 -38.21 -4.56
N PRO A 107 -34.89 -37.63 -4.47
CA PRO A 107 -35.12 -36.25 -4.87
C PRO A 107 -34.20 -35.29 -4.11
N LYS A 108 -33.69 -34.26 -4.79
CA LYS A 108 -32.72 -33.29 -4.24
C LYS A 108 -33.14 -32.75 -2.87
N ASP A 109 -34.38 -32.29 -2.75
CA ASP A 109 -34.89 -31.70 -1.51
C ASP A 109 -34.94 -32.71 -0.35
N ASP A 110 -35.32 -33.96 -0.63
CA ASP A 110 -35.33 -35.02 0.37
C ASP A 110 -33.91 -35.43 0.76
N TRP A 111 -32.96 -35.35 -0.17
CA TRP A 111 -31.57 -35.69 0.05
C TRP A 111 -30.91 -34.64 0.94
N ILE A 112 -31.17 -33.37 0.66
CA ILE A 112 -30.72 -32.24 1.49
C ILE A 112 -31.28 -32.38 2.91
N ARG A 113 -32.59 -32.62 3.05
CA ARG A 113 -33.21 -32.83 4.37
C ARG A 113 -32.60 -34.00 5.11
N ALA A 114 -32.36 -35.13 4.43
CA ALA A 114 -31.75 -36.31 5.03
C ALA A 114 -30.29 -36.07 5.47
N ALA A 115 -29.51 -35.35 4.67
CA ALA A 115 -28.13 -35.00 4.98
C ALA A 115 -28.06 -34.04 6.17
N VAL A 116 -28.87 -32.97 6.19
CA VAL A 116 -28.96 -32.04 7.33
C VAL A 116 -29.43 -32.75 8.59
N SER A 117 -30.40 -33.67 8.48
CA SER A 117 -30.89 -34.45 9.63
C SER A 117 -29.83 -35.40 10.22
N GLY A 118 -28.80 -35.75 9.44
CA GLY A 118 -27.67 -36.54 9.93
C GLY A 118 -26.66 -35.75 10.75
N ALA A 119 -26.76 -34.42 10.77
CA ALA A 119 -26.02 -33.55 11.66
C ALA A 119 -26.71 -33.48 13.03
N ASP A 120 -26.65 -34.61 13.74
CA ASP A 120 -27.36 -34.86 15.00
C ASP A 120 -26.50 -34.60 16.24
N GLU A 121 -27.05 -34.81 17.44
CA GLU A 121 -26.40 -34.52 18.72
C GLU A 121 -25.14 -35.38 19.00
N HIS A 122 -24.88 -36.40 18.18
CA HIS A 122 -23.69 -37.26 18.30
C HIS A 122 -22.39 -36.57 17.84
N SER A 123 -22.48 -35.40 17.22
CA SER A 123 -21.33 -34.63 16.79
C SER A 123 -21.41 -33.17 17.24
N PRO A 124 -20.27 -32.49 17.50
CA PRO A 124 -20.27 -31.09 17.89
C PRO A 124 -20.78 -30.19 16.76
N ARG A 125 -21.46 -29.09 17.11
CA ARG A 125 -22.13 -28.18 16.16
C ARG A 125 -21.21 -27.62 15.09
N TRP A 126 -19.93 -27.37 15.41
CA TRP A 126 -18.96 -26.89 14.41
C TRP A 126 -18.73 -27.89 13.27
N ARG A 127 -18.95 -29.20 13.46
CA ARG A 127 -18.89 -30.20 12.37
C ARG A 127 -20.12 -30.14 11.47
N HIS A 128 -21.27 -29.70 11.99
CA HIS A 128 -22.49 -29.56 11.20
C HIS A 128 -22.30 -28.51 10.10
N LEU A 129 -21.50 -27.48 10.38
CA LEU A 129 -21.10 -26.46 9.41
C LEU A 129 -20.40 -27.07 8.19
N LEU A 130 -19.63 -28.14 8.34
CA LEU A 130 -18.93 -28.78 7.21
C LEU A 130 -19.93 -29.39 6.21
N VAL A 131 -21.00 -29.99 6.73
CA VAL A 131 -22.06 -30.60 5.91
C VAL A 131 -22.86 -29.51 5.22
N ILE A 132 -23.40 -28.57 5.99
CA ILE A 132 -24.30 -27.52 5.49
C ILE A 132 -23.54 -26.59 4.55
N GLY A 133 -22.34 -26.15 4.92
CA GLY A 133 -21.48 -25.31 4.10
C GLY A 133 -21.01 -26.02 2.83
N GLY A 134 -20.63 -27.30 2.92
CA GLY A 134 -20.29 -28.11 1.75
C GLY A 134 -21.43 -28.19 0.74
N MET A 135 -22.65 -28.46 1.21
CA MET A 135 -23.85 -28.47 0.34
C MET A 135 -24.12 -27.09 -0.27
N LEU A 136 -24.11 -26.03 0.54
CA LEU A 136 -24.39 -24.66 0.07
C LEU A 136 -23.40 -24.23 -1.02
N LEU A 137 -22.11 -24.51 -0.84
CA LEU A 137 -21.07 -24.23 -1.84
C LEU A 137 -21.19 -25.13 -3.08
N GLY A 138 -21.59 -26.38 -2.90
CA GLY A 138 -21.75 -27.35 -3.99
C GLY A 138 -22.91 -27.02 -4.93
N PHE A 139 -24.01 -26.48 -4.39
CA PHE A 139 -25.16 -26.04 -5.17
C PHE A 139 -24.98 -24.66 -5.82
N GLY A 140 -23.87 -23.96 -5.55
CA GLY A 140 -23.51 -22.71 -6.21
C GLY A 140 -24.26 -21.46 -5.72
N PRO A 141 -23.91 -20.26 -6.23
CA PRO A 141 -24.61 -19.00 -5.98
C PRO A 141 -26.09 -19.04 -6.37
N ALA A 142 -26.87 -18.05 -5.91
CA ALA A 142 -28.31 -17.99 -6.15
C ALA A 142 -28.66 -17.85 -7.64
N GLU A 143 -27.72 -17.34 -8.43
CA GLU A 143 -27.83 -17.12 -9.87
C GLU A 143 -27.79 -18.42 -10.68
N ASP A 144 -27.17 -19.49 -10.16
CA ASP A 144 -26.96 -20.74 -10.89
C ASP A 144 -28.21 -21.65 -10.92
N GLU A 145 -29.34 -21.20 -10.37
CA GLU A 145 -30.63 -21.92 -10.26
C GLU A 145 -30.52 -23.36 -9.68
N GLY A 146 -29.41 -23.72 -9.03
CA GLY A 146 -29.17 -25.07 -8.52
C GLY A 146 -30.15 -25.53 -7.43
N LEU A 147 -30.75 -24.58 -6.70
CA LEU A 147 -31.73 -24.83 -5.65
C LEU A 147 -32.96 -23.95 -5.82
N ASN A 148 -34.12 -24.50 -5.46
CA ASN A 148 -35.33 -23.69 -5.32
C ASN A 148 -35.15 -22.68 -4.16
N ARG A 149 -35.75 -21.49 -4.28
CA ARG A 149 -35.55 -20.37 -3.34
C ARG A 149 -35.86 -20.73 -1.89
N SER A 150 -36.89 -21.54 -1.65
CA SER A 150 -37.28 -22.00 -0.32
C SER A 150 -36.23 -22.93 0.31
N MET A 151 -35.71 -23.89 -0.44
CA MET A 151 -34.69 -24.82 0.03
C MET A 151 -33.37 -24.11 0.28
N ARG A 152 -33.00 -23.17 -0.60
CA ARG A 152 -31.83 -22.31 -0.39
C ARG A 152 -31.94 -21.51 0.90
N ALA A 153 -33.05 -20.81 1.13
CA ALA A 153 -33.28 -20.08 2.37
C ALA A 153 -33.26 -20.98 3.61
N THR A 154 -33.72 -22.23 3.47
CA THR A 154 -33.66 -23.23 4.55
C THR A 154 -32.22 -23.63 4.87
N LEU A 155 -31.39 -23.87 3.85
CA LEU A 155 -29.97 -24.20 4.02
C LEU A 155 -29.15 -23.03 4.57
N GLU A 156 -29.37 -21.82 4.05
CA GLU A 156 -28.71 -20.62 4.56
C GLU A 156 -29.08 -20.39 6.03
N GLY A 157 -30.38 -20.44 6.37
CA GLY A 157 -30.84 -20.32 7.75
C GLY A 157 -30.29 -21.42 8.67
N ALA A 158 -30.19 -22.66 8.18
CA ALA A 158 -29.58 -23.77 8.92
C ALA A 158 -28.08 -23.53 9.17
N LEU A 159 -27.35 -22.97 8.19
CA LEU A 159 -25.93 -22.64 8.35
C LEU A 159 -25.75 -21.58 9.45
N ILE A 160 -26.54 -20.50 9.43
CA ILE A 160 -26.45 -19.44 10.44
C ILE A 160 -26.81 -19.97 11.83
N THR A 161 -27.86 -20.77 11.93
CA THR A 161 -28.28 -21.37 13.20
C THR A 161 -27.18 -22.29 13.75
N ALA A 162 -26.61 -23.14 12.90
CA ALA A 162 -25.49 -24.00 13.29
C ALA A 162 -24.24 -23.19 13.64
N ALA A 163 -24.00 -22.05 12.99
CA ALA A 163 -22.84 -21.19 13.26
C ALA A 163 -22.96 -20.51 14.62
N ASN A 164 -24.13 -19.92 14.92
CA ASN A 164 -24.38 -19.28 16.21
C ASN A 164 -24.31 -20.31 17.36
N LEU A 165 -24.94 -21.49 17.21
CA LEU A 165 -24.82 -22.57 18.19
C LEU A 165 -23.37 -23.08 18.35
N ALA A 166 -22.62 -23.17 17.25
CA ALA A 166 -21.21 -23.55 17.32
C ALA A 166 -20.36 -22.50 18.05
N LEU A 167 -20.65 -21.21 17.89
CA LEU A 167 -19.97 -20.14 18.62
C LEU A 167 -20.27 -20.20 20.12
N GLU A 168 -21.48 -20.62 20.52
CA GLU A 168 -21.88 -20.75 21.92
C GLU A 168 -21.33 -22.01 22.60
N GLU A 169 -21.34 -23.16 21.91
CA GLU A 169 -21.00 -24.46 22.49
C GLU A 169 -19.50 -24.81 22.41
N THR A 170 -18.75 -24.22 21.47
CA THR A 170 -17.33 -24.59 21.26
C THR A 170 -16.48 -23.99 22.37
N LEU A 171 -15.76 -24.86 23.10
CA LEU A 171 -14.83 -24.44 24.14
C LEU A 171 -13.68 -23.63 23.54
N ASP A 172 -13.21 -22.64 24.31
CA ASP A 172 -12.07 -21.80 23.94
C ASP A 172 -10.79 -22.57 23.64
N ASP A 173 -10.62 -23.76 24.23
CA ASP A 173 -9.43 -24.61 24.01
C ASP A 173 -9.55 -25.51 22.75
N ASP A 174 -10.73 -25.63 22.14
CA ASP A 174 -10.93 -26.40 20.91
C ASP A 174 -10.50 -25.59 19.68
N GLU A 175 -9.18 -25.46 19.48
CA GLU A 175 -8.60 -24.72 18.35
C GLU A 175 -9.11 -25.22 16.99
N LEU A 176 -9.34 -26.53 16.84
CA LEU A 176 -9.82 -27.09 15.58
C LEU A 176 -11.27 -26.70 15.32
N GLY A 177 -12.12 -26.72 16.33
CA GLY A 177 -13.51 -26.27 16.23
C GLY A 177 -13.60 -24.80 15.81
N LEU A 178 -12.89 -23.92 16.52
CA LEU A 178 -12.86 -22.48 16.24
C LEU A 178 -12.32 -22.17 14.84
N ALA A 179 -11.22 -22.83 14.44
CA ALA A 179 -10.66 -22.67 13.11
C ALA A 179 -11.58 -23.22 12.01
N THR A 180 -12.39 -24.25 12.32
CA THR A 180 -13.38 -24.81 11.39
C THR A 180 -14.55 -23.86 11.16
N ILE A 181 -15.07 -23.25 12.23
CA ILE A 181 -16.10 -22.19 12.13
C ILE A 181 -15.61 -21.08 11.20
N THR A 182 -14.39 -20.58 11.47
CA THR A 182 -13.73 -19.54 10.66
C THR A 182 -13.61 -19.95 9.18
N LEU A 183 -13.13 -21.17 8.91
CA LEU A 183 -12.95 -21.70 7.57
C LEU A 183 -14.28 -21.78 6.79
N VAL A 184 -15.30 -22.39 7.37
CA VAL A 184 -16.59 -22.59 6.69
C VAL A 184 -17.26 -21.25 6.41
N LEU A 185 -17.29 -20.35 7.40
CA LEU A 185 -17.88 -19.02 7.23
C LEU A 185 -17.11 -18.22 6.18
N ASN A 186 -15.78 -18.26 6.15
CA ASN A 186 -14.99 -17.57 5.14
C ASN A 186 -15.36 -17.99 3.71
N HIS A 187 -15.59 -19.28 3.48
CA HIS A 187 -15.99 -19.78 2.16
C HIS A 187 -17.47 -19.51 1.84
N CYS A 188 -18.38 -19.64 2.81
CA CYS A 188 -19.82 -19.52 2.57
C CYS A 188 -20.30 -18.07 2.57
N PHE A 189 -19.64 -17.16 3.28
CA PHE A 189 -20.10 -15.79 3.48
C PHE A 189 -20.43 -15.03 2.19
N PRO A 190 -19.63 -15.10 1.11
CA PRO A 190 -19.93 -14.44 -0.16
C PRO A 190 -21.22 -14.93 -0.83
N VAL A 191 -21.64 -16.17 -0.53
CA VAL A 191 -22.78 -16.84 -1.17
C VAL A 191 -24.09 -16.66 -0.39
N LEU A 192 -24.00 -16.23 0.87
CA LEU A 192 -25.16 -15.96 1.73
C LEU A 192 -25.95 -14.71 1.30
N ALA A 193 -27.28 -14.77 1.41
CA ALA A 193 -28.12 -13.59 1.26
C ALA A 193 -27.91 -12.59 2.41
N ASP A 194 -28.03 -11.29 2.13
CA ASP A 194 -27.80 -10.22 3.11
C ASP A 194 -28.69 -10.32 4.35
N ARG A 195 -29.93 -10.81 4.18
CA ARG A 195 -30.85 -11.07 5.29
C ARG A 195 -30.31 -12.12 6.26
N GLU A 196 -29.69 -13.18 5.76
CA GLU A 196 -29.14 -14.24 6.60
C GLU A 196 -27.79 -13.83 7.20
N ARG A 197 -26.98 -13.03 6.48
CA ARG A 197 -25.77 -12.40 7.04
C ARG A 197 -26.10 -11.59 8.30
N ALA A 198 -27.17 -10.79 8.28
CA ALA A 198 -27.59 -9.96 9.41
C ALA A 198 -28.02 -10.75 10.68
N ARG A 199 -28.18 -12.07 10.59
CA ARG A 199 -28.57 -12.94 11.72
C ARG A 199 -27.38 -13.60 12.42
N LEU A 200 -26.16 -13.42 11.90
CA LEU A 200 -24.95 -13.91 12.56
C LEU A 200 -24.69 -13.15 13.85
N GLU A 201 -24.29 -13.87 14.90
CA GLU A 201 -23.89 -13.25 16.17
C GLU A 201 -22.46 -12.68 16.03
N TYR A 202 -22.35 -11.47 15.48
CA TYR A 202 -21.05 -10.85 15.18
C TYR A 202 -20.19 -10.60 16.41
N ASP A 203 -20.80 -10.36 17.57
CA ASP A 203 -20.11 -10.10 18.84
C ASP A 203 -19.31 -11.33 19.31
N SER A 204 -19.89 -12.53 19.17
CA SER A 204 -19.21 -13.80 19.45
C SER A 204 -18.28 -14.24 18.31
N LEU A 205 -18.59 -13.84 17.06
CA LEU A 205 -17.81 -14.23 15.89
C LEU A 205 -16.47 -13.49 15.81
N LEU A 206 -16.42 -12.19 16.12
CA LEU A 206 -15.19 -11.38 15.96
C LEU A 206 -13.99 -11.96 16.75
N PRO A 207 -14.11 -12.29 18.05
CA PRO A 207 -13.02 -12.90 18.79
C PRO A 207 -12.55 -14.22 18.18
N VAL A 208 -13.48 -15.06 17.71
CA VAL A 208 -13.17 -16.36 17.10
C VAL A 208 -12.39 -16.18 15.80
N LEU A 209 -12.80 -15.24 14.93
CA LEU A 209 -12.09 -14.94 13.68
C LEU A 209 -10.69 -14.39 13.95
N MET A 210 -10.56 -13.43 14.88
CA MET A 210 -9.27 -12.83 15.25
C MET A 210 -8.33 -13.89 15.84
N ARG A 211 -8.82 -14.71 16.78
CA ARG A 211 -8.03 -15.78 17.41
C ARG A 211 -7.59 -16.85 16.43
N SER A 212 -8.50 -17.34 15.60
CA SER A 212 -8.21 -18.37 14.59
C SER A 212 -7.22 -17.88 13.54
N THR A 213 -7.29 -16.60 13.18
CA THR A 213 -6.42 -16.00 12.17
C THR A 213 -5.04 -15.67 12.74
N LEU A 214 -4.98 -14.93 13.84
CA LEU A 214 -3.72 -14.40 14.37
C LEU A 214 -2.98 -15.40 15.26
N HIS A 215 -3.68 -16.13 16.12
CA HIS A 215 -3.06 -16.86 17.23
C HIS A 215 -2.99 -18.39 17.02
N SER A 216 -3.99 -18.99 16.38
CA SER A 216 -4.08 -20.45 16.21
C SER A 216 -2.88 -21.05 15.46
N MET A 217 -2.60 -22.32 15.74
CA MET A 217 -1.59 -23.10 15.01
C MET A 217 -1.88 -23.26 13.51
N TYR A 218 -3.15 -23.12 13.11
CA TYR A 218 -3.61 -23.15 11.73
C TYR A 218 -3.56 -21.79 11.02
N GLY A 219 -3.39 -20.70 11.78
CA GLY A 219 -3.31 -19.34 11.29
C GLY A 219 -1.87 -18.82 11.27
N LEU A 220 -1.67 -17.60 11.78
CA LEU A 220 -0.40 -16.87 11.75
C LEU A 220 0.49 -17.09 12.98
N ARG A 221 0.09 -17.96 13.91
CA ARG A 221 0.91 -18.42 15.06
C ARG A 221 1.52 -17.26 15.87
N SER A 222 0.77 -16.17 16.03
CA SER A 222 1.17 -14.90 16.65
C SER A 222 2.45 -14.26 16.08
N GLY A 223 2.89 -14.64 14.87
CA GLY A 223 4.11 -14.11 14.25
C GLY A 223 5.42 -14.75 14.72
N TYR A 224 5.38 -15.72 15.66
CA TYR A 224 6.59 -16.34 16.23
C TYR A 224 7.41 -17.18 15.23
N PHE A 225 6.82 -17.56 14.10
CA PHE A 225 7.50 -18.33 13.06
C PHE A 225 8.72 -17.59 12.48
N LEU A 226 8.73 -16.26 12.50
CA LEU A 226 9.88 -15.47 12.02
C LEU A 226 11.13 -15.65 12.90
N GLY A 227 10.96 -15.81 14.21
CA GLY A 227 12.08 -16.00 15.15
C GLY A 227 12.78 -17.34 14.95
N ALA A 228 12.06 -18.36 14.45
CA ALA A 228 12.63 -19.67 14.15
C ALA A 228 13.66 -19.62 13.00
N LEU A 229 13.54 -18.63 12.10
CA LEU A 229 14.42 -18.46 10.94
C LEU A 229 15.87 -18.22 11.34
N ASP A 230 16.13 -17.41 12.37
CA ASP A 230 17.51 -17.03 12.73
C ASP A 230 18.40 -18.23 13.10
N ARG A 231 17.81 -19.28 13.68
CA ARG A 231 18.50 -20.52 14.06
C ARG A 231 19.01 -21.29 12.85
N ASP A 232 18.27 -21.22 11.74
CA ASP A 232 18.54 -21.99 10.52
C ASP A 232 19.30 -21.18 9.46
N VAL A 233 19.27 -19.84 9.54
CA VAL A 233 20.06 -18.94 8.70
C VAL A 233 21.51 -18.93 9.20
N LYS A 234 22.41 -19.52 8.39
CA LYS A 234 23.83 -19.67 8.73
C LYS A 234 24.70 -18.95 7.71
N LEU A 235 25.86 -18.48 8.18
CA LEU A 235 26.91 -17.92 7.33
C LEU A 235 27.71 -19.08 6.73
N GLU A 236 27.77 -19.15 5.40
CA GLU A 236 28.60 -20.14 4.69
C GLU A 236 30.04 -19.63 4.53
N SER A 237 30.96 -20.50 4.12
CA SER A 237 32.40 -20.22 4.00
C SER A 237 32.73 -18.98 3.13
N ASP A 238 31.84 -18.64 2.19
CA ASP A 238 31.95 -17.48 1.28
C ASP A 238 31.37 -16.18 1.87
N ARG A 239 31.14 -16.11 3.20
CA ARG A 239 30.48 -14.99 3.89
C ARG A 239 29.03 -14.70 3.44
N ARG A 240 28.43 -15.57 2.63
CA ARG A 240 27.03 -15.47 2.23
C ARG A 240 26.11 -16.11 3.26
N LEU A 241 24.94 -15.53 3.44
CA LEU A 241 23.89 -16.10 4.28
C LEU A 241 23.09 -17.13 3.50
N LYS A 242 22.99 -18.33 4.09
CA LYS A 242 22.29 -19.47 3.51
C LYS A 242 21.17 -19.91 4.43
N TRP A 243 19.98 -19.97 3.85
CA TRP A 243 18.79 -20.55 4.44
C TRP A 243 18.36 -21.76 3.60
N SER A 244 18.67 -22.96 4.10
CA SER A 244 18.47 -24.21 3.37
C SER A 244 17.00 -24.59 3.25
N GLU A 245 16.60 -25.15 2.10
CA GLU A 245 15.27 -25.72 1.89
C GLU A 245 14.97 -26.94 2.77
N ARG A 246 15.98 -27.58 3.35
CA ARG A 246 15.81 -28.74 4.25
C ARG A 246 15.67 -28.32 5.72
N SER A 247 15.71 -27.02 6.00
CA SER A 247 15.61 -26.49 7.35
C SER A 247 14.19 -26.65 7.92
N ALA A 248 14.10 -26.80 9.24
CA ALA A 248 12.82 -26.95 9.93
C ALA A 248 11.99 -25.66 9.80
N SER A 249 12.63 -24.49 9.90
CA SER A 249 11.99 -23.19 9.73
C SER A 249 11.37 -23.03 8.33
N TYR A 250 12.05 -23.44 7.26
CA TYR A 250 11.47 -23.38 5.91
C TYR A 250 10.32 -24.39 5.73
N GLY A 251 10.42 -25.56 6.37
CA GLY A 251 9.31 -26.52 6.45
C GLY A 251 8.05 -25.90 7.09
N GLN A 252 8.21 -25.13 8.16
CA GLN A 252 7.11 -24.40 8.81
C GLN A 252 6.49 -23.34 7.89
N ILE A 253 7.30 -22.55 7.16
CA ILE A 253 6.80 -21.57 6.20
C ILE A 253 5.96 -22.25 5.10
N LYS A 254 6.45 -23.38 4.57
CA LYS A 254 5.70 -24.16 3.58
C LYS A 254 4.39 -24.72 4.11
N GLU A 255 4.40 -25.21 5.35
CA GLU A 255 3.19 -25.69 6.02
C GLU A 255 2.17 -24.56 6.17
N MET A 256 2.61 -23.37 6.61
CA MET A 256 1.75 -22.18 6.73
C MET A 256 1.20 -21.74 5.38
N LEU A 257 2.03 -21.68 4.34
CA LEU A 257 1.57 -21.38 2.97
C LEU A 257 0.58 -22.42 2.43
N GLY A 258 0.61 -23.66 2.92
CA GLY A 258 -0.36 -24.70 2.62
C GLY A 258 -1.61 -24.70 3.50
N SER A 259 -1.68 -23.85 4.53
CA SER A 259 -2.83 -23.78 5.42
C SER A 259 -4.04 -23.15 4.72
N PRO A 260 -5.25 -23.74 4.84
CA PRO A 260 -6.47 -23.17 4.26
C PRO A 260 -6.77 -21.72 4.71
N LEU A 261 -6.49 -21.37 5.96
CA LEU A 261 -6.74 -20.01 6.47
C LEU A 261 -5.76 -18.97 5.90
N VAL A 262 -4.50 -19.36 5.71
CA VAL A 262 -3.45 -18.46 5.19
C VAL A 262 -3.63 -18.25 3.68
N THR A 263 -3.96 -19.31 2.94
CA THR A 263 -4.24 -19.21 1.50
C THR A 263 -5.48 -18.35 1.20
N SER A 264 -6.47 -18.37 2.10
CA SER A 264 -7.71 -17.58 1.99
C SER A 264 -7.70 -16.30 2.85
N LEU A 265 -6.52 -15.81 3.24
CA LEU A 265 -6.37 -14.68 4.15
C LEU A 265 -6.98 -13.37 3.59
N GLY A 266 -6.96 -13.19 2.27
CA GLY A 266 -7.59 -12.04 1.60
C GLY A 266 -9.10 -11.98 1.87
N PRO A 267 -9.90 -12.97 1.42
CA PRO A 267 -11.32 -13.08 1.77
C PRO A 267 -11.58 -13.05 3.28
N LEU A 268 -10.75 -13.73 4.09
CA LEU A 268 -10.90 -13.79 5.54
C LEU A 268 -10.78 -12.42 6.18
N SER A 269 -9.82 -11.60 5.75
CA SER A 269 -9.68 -10.23 6.23
C SER A 269 -10.89 -9.35 5.91
N ARG A 270 -11.57 -9.59 4.79
CA ARG A 270 -12.82 -8.89 4.45
C ARG A 270 -13.98 -9.35 5.32
N LEU A 271 -14.06 -10.65 5.65
CA LEU A 271 -15.05 -11.16 6.60
C LEU A 271 -14.82 -10.57 8.00
N ILE A 272 -13.56 -10.50 8.45
CA ILE A 272 -13.21 -9.84 9.71
C ILE A 272 -13.60 -8.36 9.65
N GLY A 273 -13.25 -7.65 8.58
CA GLY A 273 -13.62 -6.24 8.40
C GLY A 273 -15.14 -6.01 8.43
N HIS A 274 -15.92 -6.85 7.73
CA HIS A 274 -17.38 -6.82 7.80
C HIS A 274 -17.89 -7.07 9.22
N THR A 275 -17.30 -8.04 9.92
CA THR A 275 -17.67 -8.34 11.32
C THR A 275 -17.38 -7.14 12.22
N VAL A 276 -16.21 -6.50 12.06
CA VAL A 276 -15.83 -5.26 12.76
C VAL A 276 -16.85 -4.15 12.51
N GLU A 277 -17.41 -4.04 11.30
CA GLU A 277 -18.43 -3.03 10.98
C GLU A 277 -19.81 -3.34 11.59
N GLN A 278 -20.15 -4.61 11.82
CA GLN A 278 -21.49 -5.04 12.25
C GLN A 278 -21.63 -5.41 13.74
N VAL A 279 -20.52 -5.58 14.46
CA VAL A 279 -20.51 -5.83 15.91
C VAL A 279 -21.29 -4.75 16.66
N ARG A 280 -22.09 -5.12 17.66
CA ARG A 280 -22.87 -4.17 18.46
C ARG A 280 -22.04 -3.53 19.56
N GLU A 281 -21.16 -4.33 20.18
CA GLU A 281 -20.33 -3.86 21.28
C GLU A 281 -19.04 -3.21 20.78
N SER A 282 -18.97 -1.88 20.83
CA SER A 282 -17.84 -1.12 20.28
C SER A 282 -16.48 -1.46 20.94
N TRP A 283 -16.45 -1.98 22.17
CA TRP A 283 -15.20 -2.38 22.83
C TRP A 283 -14.54 -3.62 22.17
N LEU A 284 -15.29 -4.46 21.47
CA LEU A 284 -14.73 -5.57 20.72
C LEU A 284 -13.88 -5.08 19.55
N VAL A 285 -14.19 -3.90 18.99
CA VAL A 285 -13.38 -3.24 17.96
C VAL A 285 -12.04 -2.81 18.54
N THR A 286 -12.03 -2.21 19.73
CA THR A 286 -10.78 -1.87 20.43
C THR A 286 -9.97 -3.12 20.75
N SER A 287 -10.60 -4.19 21.23
CA SER A 287 -9.92 -5.46 21.49
C SER A 287 -9.31 -6.08 20.23
N ALA A 288 -10.00 -6.00 19.10
CA ALA A 288 -9.48 -6.51 17.83
C ALA A 288 -8.25 -5.71 17.34
N VAL A 289 -8.25 -4.39 17.54
CA VAL A 289 -7.09 -3.55 17.22
C VAL A 289 -5.93 -3.83 18.18
N ASP A 290 -6.20 -4.06 19.48
CA ASP A 290 -5.18 -4.44 20.46
C ASP A 290 -4.47 -5.76 20.08
N ASP A 291 -5.24 -6.77 19.65
CA ASP A 291 -4.68 -8.05 19.24
C ASP A 291 -3.87 -7.93 17.95
N LEU A 292 -4.32 -7.10 17.01
CA LEU A 292 -3.59 -6.80 15.79
C LEU A 292 -2.29 -6.01 16.08
N GLU A 293 -2.31 -5.10 17.04
CA GLU A 293 -1.13 -4.37 17.52
C GLU A 293 -0.09 -5.31 18.10
N LYS A 294 -0.49 -6.15 19.07
CA LYS A 294 0.43 -7.15 19.67
C LYS A 294 1.01 -8.07 18.61
N PHE A 295 0.20 -8.51 17.65
CA PHE A 295 0.65 -9.34 16.54
C PHE A 295 1.69 -8.60 15.67
N ALA A 296 1.40 -7.38 15.24
CA ALA A 296 2.29 -6.60 14.38
C ALA A 296 3.62 -6.26 15.09
N GLN A 297 3.56 -5.88 16.37
CA GLN A 297 4.75 -5.64 17.20
C GLN A 297 5.58 -6.92 17.35
N THR A 298 4.94 -8.07 17.60
CA THR A 298 5.64 -9.36 17.67
C THR A 298 6.34 -9.65 16.35
N LEU A 299 5.66 -9.45 15.23
CA LEU A 299 6.24 -9.65 13.89
C LEU A 299 7.49 -8.79 13.67
N LEU A 300 7.44 -7.50 14.01
CA LEU A 300 8.58 -6.59 13.92
C LEU A 300 9.74 -7.06 14.81
N LEU A 301 9.47 -7.42 16.06
CA LEU A 301 10.48 -7.89 17.02
C LEU A 301 11.15 -9.18 16.54
N GLN A 302 10.38 -10.14 16.03
CA GLN A 302 10.92 -11.38 15.48
C GLN A 302 11.73 -11.12 14.20
N TRP A 303 11.30 -10.19 13.35
CA TRP A 303 12.07 -9.80 12.17
C TRP A 303 13.40 -9.13 12.54
N ARG A 304 13.41 -8.22 13.51
CA ARG A 304 14.62 -7.54 14.01
C ARG A 304 15.69 -8.52 14.52
N GLN A 305 15.28 -9.65 15.09
CA GLN A 305 16.21 -10.67 15.59
C GLN A 305 16.83 -11.53 14.46
N ASN A 306 16.28 -11.46 13.25
CA ASN A 306 16.73 -12.27 12.13
C ASN A 306 17.90 -11.61 11.39
N LYS A 307 18.96 -12.37 11.12
CA LYS A 307 20.09 -11.94 10.26
C LYS A 307 19.66 -11.41 8.89
N LEU A 308 18.55 -11.91 8.33
CA LEU A 308 18.02 -11.45 7.06
C LEU A 308 17.53 -9.99 7.09
N SER A 309 17.15 -9.47 8.27
CA SER A 309 16.74 -8.06 8.42
C SER A 309 17.90 -7.07 8.30
N GLY A 310 19.14 -7.55 8.44
CA GLY A 310 20.37 -6.78 8.30
C GLY A 310 20.82 -6.59 6.85
N ILE A 311 20.13 -7.17 5.87
CA ILE A 311 20.53 -7.14 4.46
C ILE A 311 19.64 -6.15 3.70
N GLU A 312 20.28 -5.22 2.99
CA GLU A 312 19.57 -4.31 2.09
C GLU A 312 19.14 -4.98 0.79
N GLN A 313 18.04 -4.52 0.19
CA GLN A 313 17.54 -5.03 -1.10
C GLN A 313 18.59 -4.97 -2.22
N SER A 314 19.37 -3.88 -2.29
CA SER A 314 20.49 -3.69 -3.22
C SER A 314 21.59 -4.74 -3.06
N GLU A 315 21.79 -5.25 -1.84
CA GLU A 315 22.88 -6.14 -1.47
C GLU A 315 22.46 -7.62 -1.42
N GLN A 316 21.17 -7.92 -1.56
CA GLN A 316 20.65 -9.29 -1.50
C GLN A 316 21.35 -10.22 -2.49
N LYS A 317 21.64 -9.76 -3.72
CA LYS A 317 22.29 -10.59 -4.76
C LYS A 317 23.74 -10.97 -4.42
N THR A 318 24.44 -10.14 -3.64
CA THR A 318 25.86 -10.36 -3.30
C THR A 318 26.02 -11.08 -1.97
N GLN A 319 25.12 -10.83 -1.01
CA GLN A 319 25.21 -11.37 0.36
C GLN A 319 24.41 -12.66 0.59
N LEU A 320 23.45 -13.00 -0.27
CA LEU A 320 22.66 -14.23 -0.14
C LEU A 320 23.19 -15.36 -1.03
N ASP A 321 23.05 -16.59 -0.55
CA ASP A 321 23.21 -17.78 -1.39
C ASP A 321 22.11 -17.86 -2.46
N GLU A 322 22.41 -18.50 -3.59
CA GLU A 322 21.52 -18.59 -4.75
C GLU A 322 20.19 -19.28 -4.41
N THR A 323 20.25 -20.32 -3.56
CA THR A 323 19.05 -21.03 -3.10
C THR A 323 18.16 -20.14 -2.24
N THR A 324 18.79 -19.26 -1.45
CA THR A 324 18.08 -18.35 -0.54
C THR A 324 17.44 -17.22 -1.33
N PHE A 325 18.20 -16.62 -2.25
CA PHE A 325 17.75 -15.54 -3.10
C PHE A 325 16.59 -15.95 -4.03
N ARG A 326 16.68 -17.13 -4.67
CA ARG A 326 15.67 -17.54 -5.68
C ARG A 326 14.44 -18.25 -5.12
N LYS A 327 14.50 -18.81 -3.90
CA LYS A 327 13.43 -19.71 -3.44
C LYS A 327 12.97 -19.45 -2.01
N THR A 328 13.83 -19.60 -1.01
CA THR A 328 13.36 -19.54 0.38
C THR A 328 12.92 -18.14 0.80
N LEU A 329 13.69 -17.10 0.45
CA LEU A 329 13.32 -15.70 0.74
C LEU A 329 12.06 -15.24 -0.03
N PRO A 330 11.91 -15.50 -1.34
CA PRO A 330 10.65 -15.21 -2.04
C PRO A 330 9.41 -15.87 -1.42
N ASP A 331 9.50 -17.11 -0.96
CA ASP A 331 8.38 -17.80 -0.32
C ASP A 331 8.03 -17.17 1.05
N LEU A 332 9.02 -16.67 1.80
CA LEU A 332 8.76 -15.87 3.00
C LEU A 332 7.97 -14.58 2.66
N TRP A 333 8.34 -13.87 1.60
CA TRP A 333 7.63 -12.66 1.18
C TRP A 333 6.22 -12.97 0.68
N LYS A 334 5.99 -14.12 0.02
CA LYS A 334 4.64 -14.60 -0.34
C LYS A 334 3.75 -14.84 0.88
N LEU A 335 4.32 -15.09 2.06
CA LEU A 335 3.59 -15.19 3.32
C LEU A 335 3.37 -13.82 3.98
N LEU A 336 4.42 -13.00 4.07
CA LEU A 336 4.36 -11.69 4.75
C LEU A 336 3.46 -10.67 4.03
N GLN A 337 3.43 -10.71 2.69
CA GLN A 337 2.65 -9.75 1.91
C GLN A 337 1.13 -9.87 2.15
N PRO A 338 0.49 -11.06 2.07
CA PRO A 338 -0.91 -11.22 2.47
C PRO A 338 -1.20 -10.80 3.91
N ILE A 339 -0.27 -11.04 4.85
CA ILE A 339 -0.42 -10.63 6.26
C ILE A 339 -0.54 -9.11 6.38
N MET A 340 0.34 -8.37 5.70
CA MET A 340 0.29 -6.91 5.66
C MET A 340 -1.04 -6.42 5.07
N PHE A 341 -1.46 -6.96 3.92
CA PHE A 341 -2.73 -6.57 3.31
C PHE A 341 -3.94 -6.87 4.20
N ALA A 342 -3.98 -8.05 4.82
CA ALA A 342 -5.05 -8.44 5.72
C ALA A 342 -5.14 -7.52 6.93
N SER A 343 -4.00 -7.19 7.54
CA SER A 343 -3.92 -6.26 8.67
C SER A 343 -4.46 -4.88 8.30
N VAL A 344 -4.09 -4.35 7.12
CA VAL A 344 -4.59 -3.05 6.64
C VAL A 344 -6.09 -3.09 6.32
N ILE A 345 -6.62 -4.19 5.79
CA ILE A 345 -8.06 -4.35 5.53
C ILE A 345 -8.85 -4.32 6.84
N ILE A 346 -8.38 -5.04 7.87
CA ILE A 346 -8.99 -5.04 9.20
C ILE A 346 -8.94 -3.63 9.81
N LEU A 347 -7.79 -2.96 9.76
CA LEU A 347 -7.64 -1.58 10.22
C LEU A 347 -8.55 -0.60 9.50
N ARG A 348 -8.74 -0.76 8.18
CA ARG A 348 -9.63 0.10 7.39
C ARG A 348 -11.07 0.01 7.90
N SER A 349 -11.56 -1.19 8.20
CA SER A 349 -12.89 -1.33 8.79
C SER A 349 -12.97 -0.78 10.21
N ALA A 350 -11.93 -0.98 11.04
CA ALA A 350 -11.88 -0.42 12.39
C ALA A 350 -11.89 1.12 12.40
N ILE A 351 -10.97 1.76 11.65
CA ILE A 351 -10.94 3.22 11.51
C ILE A 351 -12.20 3.76 10.83
N GLY A 352 -12.71 3.06 9.81
CA GLY A 352 -13.96 3.44 9.15
C GLY A 352 -15.13 3.49 10.14
N ARG A 353 -15.18 2.55 11.09
CA ARG A 353 -16.17 2.53 12.15
C ARG A 353 -15.99 3.66 13.17
N VAL A 354 -14.75 4.06 13.48
CA VAL A 354 -14.49 5.24 14.33
C VAL A 354 -15.17 6.49 13.79
N LEU A 355 -15.26 6.65 12.47
CA LEU A 355 -15.92 7.82 11.86
C LEU A 355 -17.45 7.81 12.00
N GLY A 356 -18.07 6.65 12.23
CA GLY A 356 -19.53 6.50 12.29
C GLY A 356 -20.09 6.17 13.68
N ASP A 357 -19.27 5.67 14.61
CA ASP A 357 -19.69 5.21 15.94
C ASP A 357 -19.33 6.26 17.00
N ALA A 358 -20.35 6.81 17.68
CA ALA A 358 -20.17 7.87 18.68
C ALA A 358 -19.31 7.48 19.88
N TYR A 359 -19.29 6.20 20.27
CA TYR A 359 -18.45 5.73 21.38
C TYR A 359 -16.98 5.71 20.95
N LEU A 360 -16.70 5.17 19.76
CA LEU A 360 -15.35 5.09 19.20
C LEU A 360 -14.81 6.47 18.81
N ALA A 361 -15.68 7.37 18.35
CA ALA A 361 -15.37 8.75 18.01
C ALA A 361 -15.09 9.64 19.25
N SER A 362 -15.29 9.13 20.46
CA SER A 362 -15.07 9.91 21.68
C SER A 362 -13.60 10.31 21.86
N ASP A 363 -13.37 11.46 22.48
CA ASP A 363 -12.03 12.02 22.76
C ASP A 363 -11.09 11.09 23.56
N LYS A 364 -11.65 10.06 24.21
CA LYS A 364 -10.89 9.06 24.96
C LYS A 364 -10.40 7.91 24.08
N VAL A 365 -11.18 7.52 23.07
CA VAL A 365 -10.96 6.28 22.30
C VAL A 365 -10.38 6.59 20.91
N ALA A 366 -10.90 7.61 20.22
CA ALA A 366 -10.49 7.97 18.88
C ALA A 366 -8.97 8.22 18.75
N PRO A 367 -8.32 9.07 19.59
CA PRO A 367 -6.88 9.29 19.47
C PRO A 367 -6.05 8.04 19.83
N HIS A 368 -6.56 7.19 20.71
CA HIS A 368 -5.90 5.94 21.07
C HIS A 368 -5.90 4.97 19.87
N LEU A 369 -7.06 4.72 19.27
CA LEU A 369 -7.18 3.87 18.09
C LEU A 369 -6.39 4.40 16.89
N ALA A 370 -6.37 5.72 16.68
CA ALA A 370 -5.57 6.33 15.63
C ALA A 370 -4.06 6.13 15.88
N THR A 371 -3.61 6.31 17.14
CA THR A 371 -2.23 6.02 17.54
C THR A 371 -1.86 4.56 17.29
N GLN A 372 -2.68 3.62 17.76
CA GLN A 372 -2.45 2.18 17.57
C GLN A 372 -2.40 1.80 16.10
N SER A 373 -3.29 2.37 15.29
CA SER A 373 -3.30 2.12 13.85
C SER A 373 -1.99 2.55 13.19
N LEU A 374 -1.45 3.74 13.53
CA LEU A 374 -0.15 4.18 13.04
C LEU A 374 1.00 3.31 13.57
N LEU A 375 0.93 2.82 14.81
CA LEU A 375 1.93 1.90 15.37
C LEU A 375 1.90 0.52 14.68
N ILE A 376 0.72 0.02 14.30
CA ILE A 376 0.58 -1.18 13.49
C ILE A 376 1.18 -0.96 12.09
N LEU A 377 0.85 0.15 11.44
CA LEU A 377 1.43 0.48 10.12
C LEU A 377 2.95 0.60 10.19
N ARG A 378 3.48 1.26 11.23
CA ARG A 378 4.93 1.32 11.51
C ARG A 378 5.54 -0.06 11.65
N SER A 379 4.89 -0.95 12.41
CA SER A 379 5.41 -2.31 12.67
C SER A 379 5.43 -3.18 11.41
N LEU A 380 4.53 -2.93 10.46
CA LEU A 380 4.45 -3.62 9.18
C LEU A 380 5.21 -2.90 8.05
N TYR A 381 5.81 -1.73 8.33
CA TYR A 381 6.36 -0.85 7.31
C TYR A 381 7.50 -1.51 6.52
N PHE A 382 8.32 -2.34 7.17
CA PHE A 382 9.40 -3.09 6.51
C PHE A 382 8.90 -4.01 5.37
N ILE A 383 7.66 -4.49 5.45
CA ILE A 383 7.02 -5.29 4.40
C ILE A 383 6.57 -4.39 3.25
N THR A 384 6.02 -3.20 3.57
CA THR A 384 5.55 -2.25 2.54
C THR A 384 6.71 -1.71 1.69
N THR A 385 7.83 -1.36 2.33
CA THR A 385 9.03 -0.85 1.65
C THR A 385 9.75 -1.90 0.79
N HIS A 386 9.50 -3.20 1.02
CA HIS A 386 10.09 -4.28 0.22
C HIS A 386 9.52 -4.35 -1.21
N ARG A 387 8.33 -3.79 -1.45
CA ARG A 387 7.59 -3.99 -2.71
C ARG A 387 7.88 -2.96 -3.80
N SER A 388 8.93 -2.14 -3.66
CA SER A 388 9.22 -0.93 -4.45
C SER A 388 8.51 0.34 -3.95
N ALA A 389 9.19 1.48 -4.12
CA ALA A 389 8.87 2.80 -3.57
C ALA A 389 7.58 3.47 -4.10
N THR A 390 6.81 2.82 -4.97
CA THR A 390 5.86 3.51 -5.86
C THR A 390 4.38 3.12 -5.77
N SER A 391 3.93 2.30 -4.81
CA SER A 391 2.47 2.20 -4.59
C SER A 391 2.08 1.76 -3.19
N THR A 392 1.91 2.74 -2.30
CA THR A 392 0.90 2.58 -1.25
C THR A 392 -0.46 2.38 -1.93
N PHE A 393 -1.22 1.38 -1.49
CA PHE A 393 -2.54 1.07 -2.06
C PHE A 393 -3.62 1.88 -1.34
N SER A 394 -4.77 2.06 -1.98
CA SER A 394 -5.83 2.96 -1.50
C SER A 394 -6.28 2.70 -0.06
N GLN A 395 -6.37 1.44 0.37
CA GLN A 395 -6.75 1.11 1.75
C GLN A 395 -5.67 1.51 2.76
N TYR A 396 -4.38 1.34 2.42
CA TYR A 396 -3.28 1.83 3.26
C TYR A 396 -3.35 3.34 3.40
N SER A 397 -3.50 4.06 2.27
CA SER A 397 -3.61 5.52 2.27
C SER A 397 -4.80 6.01 3.09
N PHE A 398 -5.95 5.32 2.99
CA PHE A 398 -7.13 5.61 3.80
C PHE A 398 -6.83 5.47 5.31
N VAL A 399 -6.28 4.33 5.75
CA VAL A 399 -5.95 4.11 7.17
C VAL A 399 -4.94 5.14 7.66
N ASN A 400 -3.87 5.37 6.89
CA ASN A 400 -2.80 6.29 7.24
C ASN A 400 -3.32 7.73 7.38
N TYR A 401 -3.94 8.28 6.34
CA TYR A 401 -4.39 9.67 6.37
C TYR A 401 -5.54 9.88 7.36
N THR A 402 -6.49 8.94 7.47
CA THR A 402 -7.58 9.08 8.45
C THR A 402 -7.04 9.04 9.89
N ALA A 403 -6.05 8.20 10.19
CA ALA A 403 -5.41 8.19 11.51
C ALA A 403 -4.64 9.49 11.79
N LEU A 404 -3.92 10.02 10.79
CA LEU A 404 -3.25 11.32 10.88
C LEU A 404 -4.24 12.47 11.10
N ASP A 405 -5.37 12.47 10.40
CA ASP A 405 -6.42 13.49 10.54
C ASP A 405 -7.06 13.44 11.93
N ILE A 406 -7.39 12.24 12.44
CA ILE A 406 -7.93 12.07 13.80
C ILE A 406 -6.92 12.59 14.82
N LEU A 407 -5.63 12.22 14.73
CA LEU A 407 -4.62 12.69 15.68
C LEU A 407 -4.31 14.19 15.55
N SER A 408 -4.44 14.76 14.36
CA SER A 408 -4.28 16.19 14.12
C SER A 408 -5.31 17.03 14.90
N ALA A 409 -6.47 16.46 15.22
CA ALA A 409 -7.45 17.10 16.10
C ALA A 409 -7.01 17.15 17.59
N TYR A 410 -5.95 16.42 17.98
CA TYR A 410 -5.43 16.38 19.36
C TYR A 410 -3.95 16.80 19.45
N PRO A 411 -3.60 18.08 19.21
CA PRO A 411 -2.21 18.54 19.19
C PRO A 411 -1.39 18.25 20.45
N LEU A 412 -2.04 18.16 21.61
CA LEU A 412 -1.39 17.87 22.91
C LEU A 412 -0.80 16.46 22.99
N LEU A 413 -1.33 15.50 22.21
CA LEU A 413 -0.89 14.10 22.21
C LEU A 413 0.24 13.82 21.19
N LEU A 414 0.41 14.72 20.21
CA LEU A 414 1.39 14.56 19.14
C LEU A 414 2.84 14.43 19.65
N PRO A 415 3.32 15.23 20.62
CA PRO A 415 4.69 15.11 21.10
C PRO A 415 4.98 13.73 21.72
N SER A 416 4.06 13.19 22.53
CA SER A 416 4.20 11.85 23.12
C SER A 416 4.16 10.75 22.06
N PHE A 417 3.29 10.89 21.05
CA PHE A 417 3.22 9.94 19.95
C PHE A 417 4.53 9.93 19.14
N LEU A 418 5.01 11.10 18.71
CA LEU A 418 6.26 11.20 17.96
C LEU A 418 7.47 10.70 18.76
N ALA A 419 7.51 10.95 20.07
CA ALA A 419 8.55 10.39 20.93
C ALA A 419 8.53 8.84 20.95
N THR A 420 7.35 8.23 20.84
CA THR A 420 7.20 6.76 20.80
C THR A 420 7.74 6.16 19.50
N ILE A 421 7.63 6.89 18.39
CA ILE A 421 8.08 6.43 17.07
C ILE A 421 9.45 6.98 16.66
N ALA A 422 10.10 7.75 17.53
CA ALA A 422 11.39 8.36 17.26
C ALA A 422 12.52 7.34 17.03
N PRO A 423 13.60 7.72 16.33
CA PRO A 423 14.81 6.92 16.23
C PRO A 423 15.40 6.62 17.61
N ALA A 424 16.00 5.43 17.78
CA ALA A 424 16.62 5.03 19.04
C ALA A 424 17.84 5.91 19.42
N THR A 425 18.58 6.38 18.43
CA THR A 425 19.75 7.26 18.60
C THR A 425 19.56 8.54 17.80
N LEU A 426 19.16 9.61 18.49
CA LEU A 426 19.02 10.93 17.89
C LEU A 426 20.39 11.49 17.48
N GLY A 427 20.46 12.11 16.31
CA GLY A 427 21.68 12.77 15.81
C GLY A 427 22.67 11.86 15.06
N GLN A 428 22.38 10.56 14.91
CA GLN A 428 23.19 9.65 14.10
C GLN A 428 22.32 8.90 13.09
N ALA A 429 22.76 8.85 11.83
CA ALA A 429 22.08 8.07 10.81
C ALA A 429 22.20 6.58 11.13
N SER A 430 21.07 5.88 11.14
CA SER A 430 21.06 4.46 11.48
C SER A 430 21.80 3.62 10.43
N THR A 431 22.61 2.67 10.90
CA THR A 431 23.35 1.73 10.05
C THR A 431 22.50 0.52 9.66
N HIS A 432 21.59 0.08 10.54
CA HIS A 432 20.79 -1.11 10.33
C HIS A 432 19.66 -0.83 9.32
N PRO A 433 19.43 -1.66 8.28
CA PRO A 433 18.39 -1.42 7.28
C PRO A 433 16.99 -1.30 7.87
N LEU A 434 16.63 -2.18 8.83
CA LEU A 434 15.32 -2.11 9.51
C LEU A 434 15.12 -0.81 10.29
N ASP A 435 16.12 -0.33 11.02
CA ASP A 435 15.97 0.92 11.77
C ASP A 435 15.81 2.09 10.81
N ARG A 436 16.50 2.09 9.66
CA ARG A 436 16.28 3.09 8.60
C ARG A 436 14.87 3.08 8.01
N THR A 437 14.23 1.93 7.86
CA THR A 437 12.83 1.91 7.41
C THR A 437 11.89 2.48 8.47
N LEU A 438 12.15 2.22 9.75
CA LEU A 438 11.40 2.83 10.85
C LEU A 438 11.63 4.34 10.95
N ASP A 439 12.85 4.81 10.70
CA ASP A 439 13.20 6.23 10.66
C ASP A 439 12.54 6.93 9.46
N LEU A 440 12.45 6.24 8.31
CA LEU A 440 11.68 6.71 7.14
C LEU A 440 10.19 6.87 7.48
N PHE A 441 9.58 5.89 8.16
CA PHE A 441 8.20 6.01 8.62
C PHE A 441 8.02 7.21 9.56
N PHE A 442 8.97 7.39 10.49
CA PHE A 442 8.98 8.52 11.42
C PHE A 442 8.99 9.88 10.69
N LEU A 443 9.92 10.07 9.75
CA LEU A 443 10.04 11.33 9.00
C LEU A 443 8.79 11.60 8.16
N ASN A 444 8.30 10.60 7.41
CA ASN A 444 7.08 10.75 6.62
C ASN A 444 5.86 11.09 7.48
N THR A 445 5.76 10.49 8.68
CA THR A 445 4.67 10.79 9.63
C THR A 445 4.82 12.19 10.22
N ALA A 446 6.04 12.59 10.59
CA ALA A 446 6.32 13.88 11.20
C ALA A 446 6.05 15.05 10.25
N GLU A 447 6.29 14.89 8.94
CA GLU A 447 6.01 15.90 7.92
C GLU A 447 4.59 16.46 8.05
N HIS A 448 3.60 15.57 8.22
CA HIS A 448 2.18 15.92 8.32
C HIS A 448 1.83 16.70 9.59
N PHE A 449 2.63 16.61 10.65
CA PHE A 449 2.35 17.26 11.94
C PHE A 449 3.12 18.56 12.17
N THR A 450 4.05 18.93 11.28
CA THR A 450 4.93 20.11 11.43
C THR A 450 4.17 21.42 11.73
N LEU A 451 3.00 21.63 11.12
CA LEU A 451 2.15 22.80 11.35
C LEU A 451 1.42 22.81 12.70
N LEU A 452 1.31 21.66 13.38
CA LEU A 452 0.59 21.52 14.65
C LEU A 452 1.54 21.39 15.84
N LEU A 453 2.79 20.98 15.59
CA LEU A 453 3.77 20.76 16.64
C LEU A 453 4.26 22.07 17.27
N PRO A 454 4.37 22.11 18.61
CA PRO A 454 5.10 23.18 19.30
C PRO A 454 6.59 23.19 18.91
N PRO A 455 7.30 24.33 19.08
CA PRO A 455 8.71 24.46 18.68
C PRO A 455 9.66 23.57 19.49
N THR A 456 9.35 23.29 20.77
CA THR A 456 10.20 22.48 21.65
C THR A 456 10.45 21.05 21.13
N PRO A 457 9.42 20.22 20.86
CA PRO A 457 9.62 18.88 20.30
C PRO A 457 10.24 18.91 18.90
N THR A 458 9.96 19.94 18.09
CA THR A 458 10.61 20.12 16.78
C THR A 458 12.12 20.25 16.93
N ALA A 459 12.58 21.12 17.84
CA ALA A 459 14.00 21.34 18.09
C ALA A 459 14.69 20.13 18.75
N SER A 460 14.02 19.41 19.67
CA SER A 460 14.63 18.30 20.39
C SER A 460 14.58 16.96 19.65
N LEU A 461 13.58 16.74 18.79
CA LEU A 461 13.31 15.44 18.15
C LEU A 461 13.57 15.45 16.65
N LEU A 462 13.00 16.44 15.93
CA LEU A 462 13.02 16.47 14.47
C LEU A 462 14.36 16.98 13.95
N VAL A 463 14.83 18.14 14.43
CA VAL A 463 16.08 18.76 13.96
C VAL A 463 17.28 17.81 14.06
N PRO A 464 17.56 17.14 15.19
CA PRO A 464 18.72 16.24 15.28
C PRO A 464 18.65 15.06 14.30
N THR A 465 17.45 14.52 14.09
CA THR A 465 17.23 13.39 13.16
C THR A 465 17.46 13.83 11.72
N ILE A 466 16.86 14.96 11.33
CA ILE A 466 16.98 15.53 10.00
C ILE A 466 18.44 15.88 9.68
N THR A 467 19.13 16.58 10.58
CA THR A 467 20.53 16.95 10.42
C THR A 467 21.41 15.72 10.21
N ALA A 468 21.17 14.62 10.94
CA ALA A 468 21.92 13.38 10.78
C ALA A 468 21.79 12.82 9.36
N TYR A 469 20.57 12.73 8.81
CA TYR A 469 20.33 12.19 7.47
C TYR A 469 20.77 13.13 6.34
N LEU A 470 20.58 14.44 6.49
CA LEU A 470 21.09 15.42 5.53
C LEU A 470 22.62 15.39 5.46
N SER A 471 23.29 15.25 6.61
CA SER A 471 24.75 15.17 6.67
C SER A 471 25.34 13.87 6.10
N ALA A 472 24.61 12.75 6.25
CA ALA A 472 24.99 11.45 5.72
C ALA A 472 24.93 11.39 4.17
N GLY A 473 24.07 12.21 3.56
CA GLY A 473 23.89 12.33 2.12
C GLY A 473 23.01 11.24 1.50
N GLY A 474 22.37 11.57 0.37
CA GLY A 474 21.35 10.73 -0.28
C GLY A 474 21.87 9.65 -1.22
N ARG A 475 22.90 8.87 -0.86
CA ARG A 475 23.44 7.84 -1.77
C ARG A 475 22.91 6.44 -1.47
N GLY A 476 22.55 5.72 -2.54
CA GLY A 476 22.11 4.33 -2.50
C GLY A 476 20.94 4.12 -1.54
N PRO A 477 21.09 3.30 -0.50
CA PRO A 477 20.00 2.94 0.41
C PRO A 477 19.56 4.05 1.37
N LEU A 478 20.34 5.13 1.48
CA LEU A 478 20.00 6.30 2.30
C LEU A 478 19.11 7.30 1.56
N LEU A 479 18.97 7.17 0.23
CA LEU A 479 18.22 8.12 -0.59
C LEU A 479 16.78 8.35 -0.10
N PRO A 480 15.96 7.32 0.19
CA PRO A 480 14.58 7.56 0.62
C PRO A 480 14.47 8.31 1.94
N VAL A 481 15.37 8.02 2.88
CA VAL A 481 15.40 8.68 4.21
C VAL A 481 15.91 10.12 4.07
N PHE A 482 16.88 10.34 3.19
CA PHE A 482 17.36 11.68 2.84
C PHE A 482 16.25 12.52 2.21
N GLU A 483 15.49 11.97 1.27
CA GLU A 483 14.34 12.66 0.66
C GLU A 483 13.25 12.99 1.68
N ALA A 484 12.92 12.06 2.58
CA ALA A 484 11.99 12.33 3.67
C ALA A 484 12.51 13.42 4.62
N ALA A 485 13.80 13.39 5.00
CA ALA A 485 14.41 14.43 5.83
C ALA A 485 14.37 15.81 5.14
N HIS A 486 14.59 15.84 3.83
CA HIS A 486 14.47 17.04 3.01
C HIS A 486 13.04 17.59 3.03
N SER A 487 12.01 16.75 2.81
CA SER A 487 10.61 17.16 2.87
C SER A 487 10.22 17.71 4.25
N VAL A 488 10.60 17.03 5.33
CA VAL A 488 10.32 17.50 6.70
C VAL A 488 11.02 18.83 6.98
N THR A 489 12.23 19.06 6.47
CA THR A 489 12.94 20.34 6.64
C THR A 489 12.14 21.49 6.01
N LEU A 490 11.67 21.31 4.78
CA LEU A 490 10.85 22.30 4.09
C LEU A 490 9.50 22.54 4.81
N ALA A 491 8.92 21.48 5.37
CA ALA A 491 7.68 21.56 6.14
C ALA A 491 7.89 22.34 7.46
N ILE A 492 9.00 22.11 8.18
CA ILE A 492 9.39 22.89 9.37
C ILE A 492 9.60 24.36 9.01
N PHE A 493 10.31 24.64 7.91
CA PHE A 493 10.57 26.01 7.48
C PHE A 493 9.31 26.75 7.05
N SER A 494 8.31 26.03 6.57
CA SER A 494 7.01 26.57 6.19
C SER A 494 6.08 26.81 7.39
N ALA A 495 6.40 26.26 8.57
CA ALA A 495 5.60 26.42 9.77
C ALA A 495 5.97 27.72 10.52
N PRO A 496 5.03 28.67 10.71
CA PRO A 496 5.33 29.98 11.27
C PRO A 496 5.86 29.91 12.72
N GLN A 497 5.37 28.96 13.52
CA GLN A 497 5.82 28.77 14.90
C GLN A 497 7.30 28.38 15.05
N ASN A 498 7.94 27.92 13.97
CA ASN A 498 9.32 27.46 13.96
C ASN A 498 10.29 28.50 13.39
N ALA A 499 9.88 29.76 13.21
CA ALA A 499 10.70 30.81 12.58
C ALA A 499 12.13 30.92 13.16
N THR A 500 12.28 30.82 14.48
CA THR A 500 13.60 30.86 15.13
C THR A 500 14.48 29.67 14.74
N ALA A 501 13.92 28.45 14.78
CA ALA A 501 14.64 27.24 14.37
C ALA A 501 14.98 27.27 12.86
N THR A 502 14.12 27.86 12.03
CA THR A 502 14.38 28.09 10.61
C THR A 502 15.60 28.96 10.40
N ILE A 503 15.71 30.10 11.12
CA ILE A 503 16.87 31.00 11.02
C ILE A 503 18.17 30.29 11.38
N GLU A 504 18.15 29.51 12.47
CA GLU A 504 19.34 28.79 12.96
C GLU A 504 19.81 27.69 12.01
N ASN A 505 18.88 26.96 11.39
CA ASN A 505 19.20 25.78 10.57
C ASN A 505 19.31 26.09 9.06
N LEU A 506 18.87 27.26 8.61
CA LEU A 506 18.90 27.65 7.20
C LEU A 506 20.31 27.57 6.57
N PRO A 507 21.40 28.08 7.20
CA PRO A 507 22.73 28.00 6.61
C PRO A 507 23.20 26.55 6.38
N PHE A 508 22.95 25.67 7.36
CA PHE A 508 23.29 24.25 7.27
C PHE A 508 22.53 23.56 6.14
N TYR A 509 21.23 23.87 5.99
CA TYR A 509 20.41 23.29 4.94
C TYR A 509 20.86 23.73 3.54
N VAL A 510 21.19 25.02 3.36
CA VAL A 510 21.69 25.55 2.09
C VAL A 510 23.02 24.90 1.70
N ASP A 511 23.96 24.77 2.64
CA ASP A 511 25.22 24.04 2.42
C ASP A 511 24.96 22.58 2.02
N SER A 512 24.03 21.91 2.71
CA SER A 512 23.63 20.54 2.40
C SER A 512 23.03 20.41 0.99
N LEU A 513 22.18 21.34 0.55
CA LEU A 513 21.62 21.35 -0.81
C LEU A 513 22.71 21.47 -1.87
N PHE A 514 23.65 22.39 -1.70
CA PHE A 514 24.76 22.58 -2.64
C PHE A 514 25.73 21.41 -2.66
N ARG A 515 25.93 20.73 -1.52
CA ARG A 515 26.79 19.55 -1.44
C ARG A 515 26.19 18.33 -2.15
N VAL A 516 24.86 18.20 -2.12
CA VAL A 516 24.16 17.00 -2.61
C VAL A 516 23.72 17.13 -4.07
N PHE A 517 23.44 18.34 -4.56
CA PHE A 517 23.22 18.59 -5.99
C PHE A 517 24.57 18.64 -6.75
N PRO A 518 24.71 17.97 -7.91
CA PRO A 518 23.70 17.23 -8.68
C PRO A 518 23.63 15.71 -8.42
N ALA A 519 24.41 15.19 -7.45
CA ALA A 519 24.65 13.75 -7.34
C ALA A 519 23.53 12.92 -6.68
N SER A 520 22.72 13.50 -5.80
CA SER A 520 21.62 12.76 -5.12
C SER A 520 20.30 13.50 -5.08
N LEU A 521 20.20 14.62 -5.80
CA LEU A 521 19.02 15.46 -5.82
C LEU A 521 18.79 15.93 -7.25
N SER A 522 17.59 15.68 -7.76
CA SER A 522 17.27 16.01 -9.15
C SER A 522 17.21 17.53 -9.37
N PRO A 523 17.49 18.04 -10.59
CA PRO A 523 17.37 19.47 -10.88
C PRO A 523 15.99 20.05 -10.56
N ARG A 524 14.93 19.24 -10.68
CA ARG A 524 13.56 19.62 -10.32
C ARG A 524 13.38 19.77 -8.80
N GLN A 525 13.84 18.80 -8.02
CA GLN A 525 13.82 18.89 -6.55
C GLN A 525 14.63 20.09 -6.06
N PHE A 526 15.81 20.34 -6.68
CA PHE A 526 16.69 21.44 -6.27
C PHE A 526 16.00 22.79 -6.51
N ARG A 527 15.43 22.93 -7.73
CA ARG A 527 14.66 24.11 -8.12
C ARG A 527 13.50 24.38 -7.17
N LEU A 528 12.72 23.35 -6.84
CA LEU A 528 11.58 23.47 -5.93
C LEU A 528 12.01 23.87 -4.52
N ALA A 529 13.05 23.22 -3.98
CA ALA A 529 13.59 23.53 -2.66
C ALA A 529 14.06 24.99 -2.58
N PHE A 530 14.84 25.44 -3.57
CA PHE A 530 15.37 26.80 -3.58
C PHE A 530 14.28 27.86 -3.80
N LYS A 531 13.31 27.60 -4.69
CA LYS A 531 12.12 28.46 -4.86
C LYS A 531 11.33 28.59 -3.57
N THR A 532 11.20 27.50 -2.80
CA THR A 532 10.53 27.50 -1.49
C THR A 532 11.30 28.34 -0.46
N LEU A 533 12.63 28.18 -0.36
CA LEU A 533 13.46 29.01 0.53
C LEU A 533 13.34 30.51 0.22
N LEU A 534 13.35 30.88 -1.06
CA LEU A 534 13.20 32.28 -1.45
C LEU A 534 11.79 32.82 -1.16
N LYS A 535 10.74 32.01 -1.37
CA LYS A 535 9.38 32.38 -0.97
C LYS A 535 9.29 32.60 0.54
N LEU A 536 9.91 31.74 1.35
CA LEU A 536 9.89 31.84 2.81
C LEU A 536 10.70 33.02 3.34
N THR A 537 11.74 33.46 2.63
CA THR A 537 12.56 34.62 3.02
C THR A 537 12.08 35.93 2.42
N SER A 538 11.08 35.90 1.53
CA SER A 538 10.51 37.08 0.88
C SER A 538 9.16 37.50 1.51
N PRO A 539 8.78 38.79 1.44
CA PRO A 539 7.48 39.25 1.95
C PRO A 539 6.32 38.50 1.30
N PRO A 540 5.26 38.14 2.06
CA PRO A 540 4.86 38.68 3.36
C PRO A 540 5.31 37.85 4.60
N SER A 541 6.34 37.01 4.51
CA SER A 541 6.71 36.14 5.64
C SER A 541 7.31 36.92 6.83
N ASP A 542 7.12 36.39 8.05
CA ASP A 542 7.74 36.93 9.28
C ASP A 542 9.27 36.86 9.21
N LEU A 543 9.80 35.84 8.53
CA LEU A 543 11.24 35.67 8.31
C LEU A 543 11.82 36.84 7.50
N ALA A 544 11.11 37.31 6.46
CA ALA A 544 11.52 38.45 5.65
C ALA A 544 11.62 39.75 6.47
N VAL A 545 10.76 39.90 7.49
CA VAL A 545 10.80 41.05 8.40
C VAL A 545 12.01 40.97 9.33
N SER A 546 12.28 39.78 9.88
CA SER A 546 13.39 39.57 10.81
C SER A 546 14.77 39.61 10.13
N GLN A 547 14.87 39.17 8.87
CA GLN A 547 16.11 39.02 8.12
C GLN A 547 15.93 39.52 6.67
N PRO A 548 15.82 40.85 6.45
CA PRO A 548 15.47 41.42 5.14
C PRO A 548 16.52 41.20 4.05
N MET A 549 17.78 40.94 4.42
CA MET A 549 18.87 40.66 3.48
C MET A 549 18.94 39.19 3.05
N MET A 550 18.19 38.29 3.69
CA MET A 550 18.30 36.85 3.44
C MET A 550 18.01 36.45 1.98
N PRO A 551 16.99 36.99 1.29
CA PRO A 551 16.78 36.68 -0.13
C PRO A 551 17.96 37.05 -1.03
N ALA A 552 18.58 38.20 -0.78
CA ALA A 552 19.74 38.65 -1.54
C ALA A 552 20.95 37.73 -1.29
N ILE A 553 21.21 37.36 -0.03
CA ILE A 553 22.29 36.43 0.34
C ILE A 553 22.10 35.07 -0.34
N LEU A 554 20.88 34.52 -0.35
CA LEU A 554 20.58 33.25 -1.01
C LEU A 554 20.85 33.32 -2.51
N LEU A 555 20.38 34.37 -3.20
CA LEU A 555 20.64 34.57 -4.62
C LEU A 555 22.14 34.71 -4.92
N ASP A 556 22.88 35.42 -4.08
CA ASP A 556 24.33 35.58 -4.23
C ASP A 556 25.08 34.26 -4.07
N LEU A 557 24.70 33.44 -3.08
CA LEU A 557 25.27 32.11 -2.90
C LEU A 557 25.00 31.21 -4.12
N LEU A 558 23.76 31.23 -4.64
CA LEU A 558 23.39 30.46 -5.83
C LEU A 558 24.13 30.92 -7.08
N ARG A 559 24.29 32.23 -7.26
CA ARG A 559 25.06 32.84 -8.35
C ARG A 559 26.55 32.47 -8.26
N HIS A 560 27.15 32.58 -7.08
CA HIS A 560 28.54 32.21 -6.87
C HIS A 560 28.78 30.72 -7.14
N ARG A 561 27.82 29.86 -6.76
CA ARG A 561 27.86 28.43 -7.09
C ARG A 561 27.75 28.20 -8.60
N ALA A 562 26.83 28.88 -9.28
CA ALA A 562 26.65 28.75 -10.73
C ALA A 562 27.88 29.20 -11.53
N ALA A 563 28.58 30.25 -11.08
CA ALA A 563 29.82 30.72 -11.71
C ALA A 563 30.94 29.65 -11.70
N ASN A 564 30.97 28.82 -10.65
CA ASN A 564 31.98 27.78 -10.44
C ASN A 564 31.50 26.36 -10.78
N ALA A 565 30.30 26.21 -11.33
CA ALA A 565 29.66 24.92 -11.62
C ALA A 565 30.20 24.26 -12.91
N SER A 566 30.05 22.94 -13.02
CA SER A 566 30.46 22.22 -14.23
C SER A 566 29.65 22.67 -15.45
N MET A 567 30.34 22.80 -16.58
CA MET A 567 29.76 23.08 -17.90
C MET A 567 29.46 21.80 -18.67
N GLU A 568 29.83 20.63 -18.14
CA GLU A 568 29.54 19.33 -18.77
C GLU A 568 28.06 18.96 -18.60
N PRO A 569 27.44 18.33 -19.63
CA PRO A 569 26.06 17.86 -19.53
C PRO A 569 25.90 16.83 -18.41
N LEU A 570 24.88 16.98 -17.57
CA LEU A 570 24.59 15.99 -16.53
C LEU A 570 23.99 14.72 -17.16
N PRO A 571 24.30 13.53 -16.62
CA PRO A 571 23.61 12.31 -17.04
C PRO A 571 22.11 12.41 -16.69
N PRO A 572 21.22 11.80 -17.50
CA PRO A 572 19.80 11.79 -17.21
C PRO A 572 19.52 11.12 -15.86
N HIS A 573 18.72 11.77 -15.01
CA HIS A 573 18.31 11.22 -13.71
C HIS A 573 17.38 10.01 -13.95
N PRO A 574 17.43 8.94 -13.15
CA PRO A 574 16.56 7.77 -13.30
C PRO A 574 15.04 8.07 -13.24
N ASP A 575 14.63 9.22 -12.68
CA ASP A 575 13.22 9.66 -12.59
C ASP A 575 12.80 10.61 -13.73
N SER A 576 13.65 10.77 -14.76
CA SER A 576 13.30 11.55 -15.95
C SER A 576 12.27 10.77 -16.77
N PRO A 577 11.11 11.34 -17.14
CA PRO A 577 10.17 10.65 -18.03
C PRO A 577 10.86 10.29 -19.35
N GLU A 578 10.60 9.07 -19.86
CA GLU A 578 11.20 8.51 -21.09
C GLU A 578 10.95 9.37 -22.35
N GLU A 579 10.05 10.36 -22.28
CA GLU A 579 9.76 11.34 -23.34
C GLU A 579 10.86 12.41 -23.54
N ALA A 580 11.95 12.40 -22.76
CA ALA A 580 13.02 13.39 -22.81
C ALA A 580 14.13 13.11 -23.87
N THR A 581 13.86 12.34 -24.93
CA THR A 581 14.89 11.99 -25.93
C THR A 581 15.24 13.12 -26.90
N ASP A 582 14.41 14.16 -27.03
CA ASP A 582 14.63 15.30 -27.96
C ASP A 582 15.08 16.60 -27.28
N VAL A 583 15.22 16.64 -25.94
CA VAL A 583 15.65 17.83 -25.20
C VAL A 583 17.15 17.71 -24.88
N PRO A 584 18.00 18.72 -25.19
CA PRO A 584 19.43 18.63 -24.89
C PRO A 584 19.65 18.52 -23.38
N LEU A 585 20.53 17.60 -22.98
CA LEU A 585 20.96 17.45 -21.58
C LEU A 585 21.64 18.75 -21.12
N LEU A 586 21.14 19.32 -20.03
CA LEU A 586 21.65 20.57 -19.49
C LEU A 586 22.84 20.31 -18.54
N SER A 587 23.76 21.26 -18.49
CA SER A 587 24.87 21.27 -17.52
C SER A 587 24.42 21.68 -16.11
N GLU A 588 25.28 21.43 -15.11
CA GLU A 588 25.04 21.90 -13.74
C GLU A 588 24.83 23.43 -13.73
N LYS A 589 25.69 24.17 -14.44
CA LYS A 589 25.58 25.62 -14.62
C LYS A 589 24.22 26.02 -15.21
N ALA A 590 23.78 25.37 -16.28
CA ALA A 590 22.50 25.67 -16.91
C ALA A 590 21.30 25.40 -15.97
N HIS A 591 21.32 24.31 -15.20
CA HIS A 591 20.28 24.01 -14.23
C HIS A 591 20.23 25.01 -13.05
N LEU A 592 21.38 25.49 -12.57
CA LEU A 592 21.44 26.53 -11.55
C LEU A 592 20.92 27.87 -12.09
N THR A 593 21.25 28.24 -13.34
CA THR A 593 20.69 29.43 -14.00
C THR A 593 19.17 29.33 -14.12
N VAL A 594 18.62 28.20 -14.58
CA VAL A 594 17.16 27.98 -14.63
C VAL A 594 16.53 28.02 -13.24
N THR A 595 17.25 27.58 -12.21
CA THR A 595 16.76 27.69 -10.84
C THR A 595 16.59 29.16 -10.43
N ILE A 596 17.55 30.02 -10.73
CA ILE A 596 17.42 31.47 -10.52
C ILE A 596 16.22 32.04 -11.28
N LEU A 597 16.04 31.64 -12.55
CA LEU A 597 14.88 32.09 -13.36
C LEU A 597 13.55 31.78 -12.68
N SER A 598 13.40 30.55 -12.17
CA SER A 598 12.16 30.11 -11.52
C SER A 598 11.85 30.84 -10.22
N THR A 599 12.84 31.53 -9.65
CA THR A 599 12.70 32.28 -8.38
C THR A 599 12.32 33.74 -8.57
N LEU A 600 12.40 34.26 -9.81
CA LEU A 600 12.07 35.66 -10.12
C LEU A 600 10.65 36.06 -9.69
N SER A 601 9.71 35.11 -9.73
CA SER A 601 8.33 35.34 -9.27
C SER A 601 8.18 35.55 -7.76
N GLN A 602 9.18 35.15 -6.97
CA GLN A 602 9.16 35.25 -5.52
C GLN A 602 9.90 36.49 -4.99
N LEU A 603 10.70 37.17 -5.83
CA LEU A 603 11.58 38.25 -5.38
C LEU A 603 10.82 39.54 -5.02
N PRO A 604 11.29 40.30 -4.02
CA PRO A 604 10.86 41.68 -3.81
C PRO A 604 11.15 42.56 -5.04
N LEU A 605 10.29 43.54 -5.33
CA LEU A 605 10.42 44.43 -6.50
C LEU A 605 11.80 45.12 -6.63
N PRO A 606 12.45 45.62 -5.56
CA PRO A 606 13.77 46.21 -5.68
C PRO A 606 14.83 45.20 -6.14
N LEU A 607 14.80 44.00 -5.56
CA LEU A 607 15.73 42.92 -5.86
C LEU A 607 15.51 42.36 -7.27
N LEU A 608 14.25 42.26 -7.71
CA LEU A 608 13.92 41.85 -9.07
C LEU A 608 14.55 42.76 -10.12
N ARG A 609 14.52 44.09 -9.91
CA ARG A 609 15.14 45.05 -10.85
C ARG A 609 16.65 44.90 -10.95
N GLU A 610 17.30 44.62 -9.82
CA GLU A 610 18.74 44.42 -9.76
C GLU A 610 19.17 43.09 -10.40
N HIS A 611 18.37 42.03 -10.21
CA HIS A 611 18.74 40.69 -10.67
C HIS A 611 18.39 40.38 -12.13
N LEU A 612 17.48 41.12 -12.77
CA LEU A 612 17.14 40.92 -14.20
C LEU A 612 18.38 41.05 -15.13
N PRO A 613 19.21 42.11 -15.02
CA PRO A 613 20.51 42.19 -15.70
C PRO A 613 21.45 41.02 -15.42
N LEU A 614 21.59 40.65 -14.14
CA LEU A 614 22.52 39.60 -13.70
C LEU A 614 22.14 38.24 -14.28
N VAL A 615 20.84 37.97 -14.37
CA VAL A 615 20.30 36.77 -15.00
C VAL A 615 20.62 36.75 -16.51
N ALA A 616 20.53 37.88 -17.20
CA ALA A 616 20.88 37.97 -18.62
C ALA A 616 22.38 37.65 -18.82
N ASP A 617 23.26 38.17 -17.98
CA ASP A 617 24.70 37.83 -18.02
C ASP A 617 24.91 36.32 -17.80
N MET A 618 24.23 35.72 -16.82
CA MET A 618 24.33 34.28 -16.55
C MET A 618 23.83 33.38 -17.69
N ILE A 619 22.84 33.82 -18.47
CA ILE A 619 22.36 33.10 -19.67
C ILE A 619 23.44 33.13 -20.76
N ASN A 620 24.11 34.27 -20.94
CA ASN A 620 25.16 34.46 -21.93
C ASN A 620 26.47 33.77 -21.55
N ASP A 621 26.71 33.56 -20.26
CA ASP A 621 27.84 32.80 -19.71
C ASP A 621 27.75 31.28 -19.97
N ILE A 622 26.69 30.78 -20.61
CA ILE A 622 26.53 29.38 -21.03
C ILE A 622 27.15 29.21 -22.43
N PRO A 623 28.23 28.41 -22.58
CA PRO A 623 28.97 28.31 -23.84
C PRO A 623 28.23 27.52 -24.94
N ASP A 624 27.38 26.55 -24.57
CA ASP A 624 26.61 25.75 -25.54
C ASP A 624 25.34 26.50 -25.97
N ALA A 625 25.26 26.83 -27.26
CA ALA A 625 24.13 27.51 -27.87
C ALA A 625 22.80 26.75 -27.71
N ARG A 626 22.82 25.41 -27.77
CA ARG A 626 21.59 24.59 -27.65
C ARG A 626 21.06 24.58 -26.23
N MET A 627 21.95 24.51 -25.23
CA MET A 627 21.54 24.64 -23.82
C MET A 627 21.02 26.05 -23.55
N ARG A 628 21.69 27.08 -24.08
CA ARG A 628 21.26 28.47 -23.94
C ARG A 628 19.87 28.72 -24.50
N GLU A 629 19.54 28.16 -25.67
CA GLU A 629 18.19 28.26 -26.25
C GLU A 629 17.10 27.69 -25.32
N VAL A 630 17.37 26.55 -24.66
CA VAL A 630 16.45 25.98 -23.67
C VAL A 630 16.28 26.90 -22.47
N VAL A 631 17.36 27.48 -21.95
CA VAL A 631 17.30 28.43 -20.81
C VAL A 631 16.56 29.72 -21.19
N VAL A 632 16.77 30.24 -22.40
CA VAL A 632 16.03 31.41 -22.92
C VAL A 632 14.54 31.10 -23.08
N LYS A 633 14.19 29.89 -23.53
CA LYS A 633 12.81 29.44 -23.60
C LYS A 633 12.16 29.35 -22.22
N GLU A 634 12.87 28.84 -21.21
CA GLU A 634 12.40 28.83 -19.82
C GLU A 634 12.23 30.25 -19.27
N PHE A 635 13.14 31.18 -19.59
CA PHE A 635 13.02 32.59 -19.23
C PHE A 635 11.75 33.22 -19.79
N TRP A 636 11.49 33.00 -21.09
CA TRP A 636 10.26 33.44 -21.74
C TRP A 636 9.01 32.81 -21.10
N GLY A 637 9.09 31.53 -20.75
CA GLY A 637 8.04 30.81 -20.03
C GLY A 637 7.68 31.47 -18.69
N VAL A 638 8.67 31.93 -17.92
CA VAL A 638 8.43 32.64 -16.65
C VAL A 638 7.78 34.01 -16.88
N LEU A 639 8.19 34.72 -17.94
CA LEU A 639 7.64 36.05 -18.28
C LEU A 639 6.19 36.00 -18.78
N VAL A 640 5.84 34.99 -19.58
CA VAL A 640 4.52 34.88 -20.25
C VAL A 640 3.57 33.92 -19.54
N GLY A 641 4.09 32.96 -18.76
CA GLY A 641 3.34 31.83 -18.19
C GLY A 641 2.42 32.17 -17.02
N GLY A 642 2.23 33.45 -16.68
CA GLY A 642 1.30 33.88 -15.63
C GLY A 642 1.75 33.62 -14.19
N GLU A 643 3.01 33.22 -13.96
CA GLU A 643 3.57 33.03 -12.61
C GLU A 643 3.88 34.36 -11.89
N LEU A 644 3.96 35.48 -12.63
CA LEU A 644 4.25 36.80 -12.09
C LEU A 644 2.97 37.53 -11.69
N ASP A 645 2.98 38.16 -10.52
CA ASP A 645 1.91 39.08 -10.13
C ASP A 645 1.94 40.36 -11.01
N PRO A 646 0.86 41.15 -11.04
CA PRO A 646 0.76 42.30 -11.93
C PRO A 646 1.89 43.33 -11.77
N GLU A 647 2.38 43.53 -10.55
CA GLU A 647 3.45 44.49 -10.27
C GLU A 647 4.82 44.01 -10.77
N ARG A 648 5.19 42.75 -10.51
CA ARG A 648 6.44 42.15 -11.04
C ARG A 648 6.38 42.01 -12.55
N SER A 649 5.22 41.61 -13.09
CA SER A 649 5.00 41.52 -14.54
C SER A 649 5.24 42.86 -15.23
N ARG A 650 4.73 43.98 -14.68
CA ARG A 650 4.99 45.32 -15.20
C ARG A 650 6.48 45.67 -15.19
N VAL A 651 7.21 45.32 -14.14
CA VAL A 651 8.67 45.57 -14.04
C VAL A 651 9.43 44.76 -15.08
N CYS A 652 9.16 43.46 -15.18
CA CYS A 652 9.80 42.58 -16.16
C CYS A 652 9.48 43.00 -17.60
N HIS A 653 8.22 43.34 -17.89
CA HIS A 653 7.81 43.82 -19.20
C HIS A 653 8.49 45.14 -19.56
N GLY A 654 8.55 46.10 -18.62
CA GLY A 654 9.23 47.38 -18.84
C GLY A 654 10.72 47.21 -19.15
N TRP A 655 11.41 46.33 -18.41
CA TRP A 655 12.81 46.00 -18.67
C TRP A 655 13.00 45.28 -20.01
N TRP A 656 12.14 44.31 -20.34
CA TRP A 656 12.22 43.54 -21.59
C TRP A 656 11.94 44.40 -22.84
N SER A 657 10.94 45.28 -22.79
CA SER A 657 10.48 46.06 -23.95
C SER A 657 11.25 47.37 -24.13
N THR A 658 11.40 48.16 -23.07
CA THR A 658 11.95 49.53 -23.14
C THR A 658 13.32 49.67 -22.48
N GLY A 659 13.72 48.70 -21.65
CA GLY A 659 14.97 48.74 -20.88
C GLY A 659 16.16 48.01 -21.54
N GLY A 660 16.05 47.62 -22.81
CA GLY A 660 17.11 46.90 -23.53
C GLY A 660 17.32 45.44 -23.08
N GLY A 661 16.45 44.91 -22.22
CA GLY A 661 16.58 43.55 -21.67
C GLY A 661 16.44 42.45 -22.73
N LYS A 662 15.65 42.70 -23.78
CA LYS A 662 15.51 41.77 -24.91
C LYS A 662 16.83 41.59 -25.66
N GLU A 663 17.52 42.67 -26.03
CA GLU A 663 18.81 42.54 -26.71
C GLU A 663 19.85 41.88 -25.82
N TRP A 664 19.86 42.22 -24.53
CA TRP A 664 20.82 41.68 -23.56
C TRP A 664 20.68 40.15 -23.39
N VAL A 665 19.46 39.63 -23.29
CA VAL A 665 19.24 38.17 -23.14
C VAL A 665 19.55 37.39 -24.42
N LEU A 666 19.27 37.97 -25.60
CA LEU A 666 19.43 37.28 -26.88
C LEU A 666 20.86 37.36 -27.43
N TYR A 667 21.55 38.47 -27.21
CA TYR A 667 22.82 38.79 -27.87
C TYR A 667 23.98 39.12 -26.92
N GLY A 668 23.71 39.20 -25.61
CA GLY A 668 24.71 39.61 -24.61
C GLY A 668 24.80 41.11 -24.43
N ARG A 669 25.61 41.53 -23.45
CA ARG A 669 25.85 42.96 -23.18
C ARG A 669 26.61 43.57 -24.34
N VAL A 670 26.03 44.56 -25.00
CA VAL A 670 26.79 45.46 -25.88
C VAL A 670 27.74 46.24 -24.96
N PRO A 671 29.07 46.16 -25.13
CA PRO A 671 29.98 46.90 -24.27
C PRO A 671 29.67 48.40 -24.38
N ASP A 672 29.42 49.04 -23.25
CA ASP A 672 29.28 50.49 -23.12
C ASP A 672 30.63 51.13 -23.51
N GLY A 673 30.86 51.35 -24.82
CA GLY A 673 32.15 51.81 -25.31
C GLY A 673 32.38 51.77 -26.82
N GLU A 674 31.53 51.14 -27.63
CA GLU A 674 31.63 51.23 -29.11
C GLU A 674 30.34 51.80 -29.70
N GLY A 675 30.00 53.00 -29.22
CA GLY A 675 29.14 53.91 -29.98
C GLY A 675 29.95 54.52 -31.13
N GLU A 676 30.27 53.73 -32.16
CA GLU A 676 30.59 54.23 -33.49
C GLU A 676 30.56 53.09 -34.52
N GLY A 677 29.45 53.03 -35.27
CA GLY A 677 29.48 52.57 -36.67
C GLY A 677 29.38 51.07 -36.96
N VAL A 678 28.21 50.46 -36.70
CA VAL A 678 27.64 49.46 -37.64
C VAL A 678 26.14 49.72 -37.79
N GLN A 679 25.80 50.76 -38.57
CA GLN A 679 24.55 50.73 -39.34
C GLN A 679 24.73 49.64 -40.40
N GLY A 680 24.22 48.46 -40.12
CA GLY A 680 24.15 47.36 -41.08
C GLY A 680 22.80 46.70 -40.92
N GLU A 681 21.87 47.10 -41.79
CA GLU A 681 20.66 46.41 -42.23
C GLU A 681 20.01 45.47 -41.22
N TRP A 682 18.84 45.81 -40.66
CA TRP A 682 17.64 44.96 -40.57
C TRP A 682 16.53 45.80 -39.87
N GLU A 683 16.11 46.91 -40.49
CA GLU A 683 14.85 47.55 -40.15
C GLU A 683 13.74 47.06 -41.10
N MET A 684 12.61 46.74 -40.48
CA MET A 684 11.43 46.10 -41.03
C MET A 684 10.74 46.99 -42.07
N SER A 685 10.69 46.56 -43.32
CA SER A 685 9.70 47.07 -44.29
C SER A 685 8.40 46.32 -44.07
N GLY A 686 7.40 47.02 -43.52
CA GLY A 686 6.10 46.46 -43.21
C GLY A 686 5.05 47.53 -42.93
N GLY A 687 4.62 48.21 -44.00
CA GLY A 687 3.27 48.77 -44.15
C GLY A 687 2.97 50.06 -43.40
N LEU A 688 2.76 51.13 -44.16
CA LEU A 688 1.59 52.04 -44.11
C LEU A 688 1.76 53.05 -45.25
N GLY A 689 1.18 52.75 -46.40
CA GLY A 689 0.95 53.73 -47.46
C GLY A 689 -0.50 54.19 -47.38
N SER A 690 -0.70 55.48 -47.10
CA SER A 690 -1.99 56.17 -47.25
C SER A 690 -1.82 57.28 -48.28
N ASP A 691 -2.49 57.07 -49.40
CA ASP A 691 -3.07 58.00 -50.38
C ASP A 691 -2.76 59.50 -50.32
N GLU A 692 -2.35 60.01 -51.50
CA GLU A 692 -2.51 61.35 -52.13
C GLU A 692 -1.42 61.35 -53.24
N ASP A 693 -1.64 61.39 -54.55
CA ASP A 693 -2.68 61.92 -55.42
C ASP A 693 -2.55 61.22 -56.79
N ASP A 694 -3.64 61.07 -57.54
CA ASP A 694 -3.61 61.05 -59.02
C ASP A 694 -4.96 61.59 -59.54
N GLU A 695 -5.01 62.90 -59.79
CA GLU A 695 -5.86 63.47 -60.84
C GLU A 695 -5.21 63.12 -62.19
N ASP A 696 -5.79 62.19 -62.94
CA ASP A 696 -6.37 62.49 -64.26
C ASP A 696 -6.62 61.24 -65.13
N GLU A 697 -7.71 61.37 -65.89
CA GLU A 697 -7.96 60.74 -67.19
C GLU A 697 -8.24 59.23 -67.30
N ALA A 698 -9.55 58.99 -67.37
CA ALA A 698 -10.20 58.56 -68.61
C ALA A 698 -10.42 57.05 -68.87
N GLN A 699 -11.71 56.74 -68.93
CA GLN A 699 -12.35 55.97 -69.99
C GLN A 699 -12.03 54.47 -70.11
N ARG A 700 -12.97 53.67 -69.59
CA ARG A 700 -13.81 52.69 -70.33
C ARG A 700 -14.23 51.60 -69.34
N ALA A 701 -15.44 51.67 -68.83
CA ALA A 701 -16.58 50.99 -69.46
C ALA A 701 -16.37 49.47 -69.58
N GLY A 702 -16.99 48.74 -68.65
CA GLY A 702 -17.87 47.64 -69.04
C GLY A 702 -17.38 46.23 -68.74
N SER A 703 -18.06 45.62 -67.77
CA SER A 703 -18.76 44.34 -67.91
C SER A 703 -17.90 43.10 -68.23
N LYS A 704 -17.78 42.19 -67.26
CA LYS A 704 -18.56 40.93 -67.23
C LYS A 704 -18.02 39.97 -66.16
N LEU A 705 -19.01 39.36 -65.50
CA LEU A 705 -19.02 38.12 -64.69
C LEU A 705 -18.38 38.19 -63.30
#